data_AF-A0A522BN18-F1
#
_entry.id   AF-A0A522BN18-F1
#
_cell.length_a   1.000
_cell.length_b   1.000
_cell.length_c   1.000
_cell.angle_alpha   90.00
_cell.angle_beta   90.00
_cell.angle_gamma   90.00
#
_symmetry.space_group_name_H-M   'P 1'
#
loop_
_entity.id
_entity.type
_entity.pdbx_description
1 polymer ?
#
loop_
_entity_poly.entity_id
_entity_poly.type
_entity_poly.pdbx_seq_one_letter_code
_entity_poly.pdbx_strand_id
1 'polypeptide(L)'
;MTACPSTTRTVLTRTGALAVVFGTAFGLVLGPAGLALAQDVPFSTVRAVIDEDGSVESVERLGSDEAPGELPVRVTIAEAGGTTSYTVENTTVEKQTISYLGAEGKPTTSEVDVALPLVAQLSVLLPDSRKDVSATGARVTKLADGSTELVWSMVLFGPIGSPVQDVSFSSSGSGDPVARLAVQAVQPNATPGLSAVGQAANATVNGNGILSTVANGADNGLGQLADGVGQLLAGLDKLYAGAQQLNSGIVDAVDGAEQLADGSEKAKAGSGELAAGLGTLAAGNGSAADGADKLSDGLALISGGLGQLSAAQGLPAALDGAKKLQAGVDALRAGMGSPTADGTILNGLAQVAGGLGQVDAGLDGLAAGLPQAKGGVDQVQAGLAAAVAAGGPADQLLALLGVVRMGLPGCAPGAPVAAPATPCEALNTASFAISHPAGALGATDTGGVKQQLTAAAAGLGQVSTGLGAAVAGVGQLSAGVTALQAGVAKLDGGAKQVAAGLESGDPTKPGVAEGLDQLVAGLTTAVGGVSQLAAGAKEASTGSVTLAGGTRQLADGATKAASGAKELDAGLAKIADGQRQVADGLPAAADGSGQIADGLGQAVDGGEKVKQGLSDVRTQAVGVLKSQFAQGTELARLQLAGLDAASARISDTAGAATTTWVLTQGDDGSISADLASGGSDLGRNAAIGVGGALLLLGGIAGGYLSGRRKSAV
;
A
#
# COMPACT_ATOMS: atom_id res chain seq x y z
N MET A 1 44.58 25.03 -43.81
CA MET A 1 44.95 26.23 -44.58
C MET A 1 45.52 27.23 -43.58
N THR A 2 46.85 27.20 -43.34
CA THR A 2 47.86 28.16 -43.87
C THR A 2 47.52 29.61 -43.48
N ALA A 3 48.34 30.39 -42.75
CA ALA A 3 49.76 30.32 -42.47
C ALA A 3 50.11 31.20 -41.25
N CYS A 4 51.22 30.87 -40.58
CA CYS A 4 52.00 31.76 -39.71
C CYS A 4 52.99 32.57 -40.59
N PRO A 5 53.55 33.71 -40.15
CA PRO A 5 54.78 33.62 -39.35
C PRO A 5 55.04 34.73 -38.29
N SER A 6 55.71 34.31 -37.20
CA SER A 6 56.75 34.97 -36.36
C SER A 6 56.70 36.49 -36.11
N THR A 7 56.88 37.00 -34.88
CA THR A 7 58.22 37.14 -34.24
C THR A 7 58.11 37.60 -32.76
N THR A 8 58.64 36.78 -31.84
CA THR A 8 59.56 37.05 -30.70
C THR A 8 59.23 38.02 -29.52
N ARG A 9 59.22 37.41 -28.32
CA ARG A 9 59.64 37.83 -26.94
C ARG A 9 59.18 39.18 -26.35
N THR A 10 58.60 39.14 -25.14
CA THR A 10 59.34 39.21 -23.84
C THR A 10 58.34 39.25 -22.69
N VAL A 11 58.57 38.39 -21.69
CA VAL A 11 57.87 38.35 -20.40
C VAL A 11 58.34 39.51 -19.53
N LEU A 12 57.42 40.33 -19.02
CA LEU A 12 57.64 41.20 -17.87
C LEU A 12 56.50 40.99 -16.87
N THR A 13 56.73 40.08 -15.94
CA THR A 13 56.06 40.02 -14.64
C THR A 13 56.32 41.32 -13.88
N ARG A 14 55.26 42.02 -13.45
CA ARG A 14 55.36 43.09 -12.47
C ARG A 14 54.59 42.69 -11.21
N THR A 15 55.35 42.13 -10.27
CA THR A 15 54.96 41.97 -8.86
C THR A 15 55.00 43.37 -8.24
N GLY A 16 53.85 43.87 -7.78
CA GLY A 16 53.76 45.14 -7.06
C GLY A 16 53.31 44.90 -5.63
N ALA A 17 54.27 44.64 -4.74
CA ALA A 17 54.06 44.72 -3.30
C ALA A 17 53.89 46.21 -2.93
N LEU A 18 52.78 46.54 -2.27
CA LEU A 18 52.52 47.88 -1.74
C LEU A 18 53.33 48.04 -0.44
N ALA A 19 54.59 48.43 -0.56
CA ALA A 19 55.39 48.90 0.57
C ALA A 19 55.16 50.41 0.71
N VAL A 20 54.41 50.81 1.75
CA VAL A 20 54.26 52.21 2.15
C VAL A 20 55.57 52.62 2.83
N VAL A 21 56.48 53.17 2.04
CA VAL A 21 57.70 53.83 2.51
C VAL A 21 57.37 55.32 2.62
N PHE A 22 57.48 55.87 3.83
CA PHE A 22 57.50 57.31 4.08
C PHE A 22 58.70 57.92 3.33
N GLY A 23 58.43 58.46 2.15
CA GLY A 23 59.38 59.23 1.35
C GLY A 23 59.21 60.71 1.64
N THR A 24 60.16 61.27 2.39
CA THR A 24 60.36 62.70 2.57
C THR A 24 60.74 63.35 1.23
N ALA A 25 59.77 63.99 0.58
CA ALA A 25 60.03 64.85 -0.59
C ALA A 25 60.33 66.28 -0.10
N PHE A 26 61.58 66.48 0.30
CA PHE A 26 62.21 67.80 0.36
C PHE A 26 62.71 68.14 -1.04
N GLY A 27 62.28 69.28 -1.60
CA GLY A 27 62.88 69.80 -2.83
C GLY A 27 61.92 70.57 -3.71
N LEU A 28 61.77 71.86 -3.47
CA LEU A 28 62.31 72.91 -4.34
C LEU A 28 61.90 74.25 -3.72
N VAL A 29 62.74 74.75 -2.82
CA VAL A 29 62.62 76.11 -2.27
C VAL A 29 62.93 77.08 -3.42
N LEU A 30 61.90 77.65 -4.02
CA LEU A 30 62.03 78.92 -4.73
C LEU A 30 62.46 79.95 -3.68
N GLY A 31 63.66 80.48 -3.85
CA GLY A 31 64.34 81.32 -2.87
C GLY A 31 63.50 82.53 -2.44
N PRO A 32 63.55 82.93 -1.16
CA PRO A 32 62.90 84.14 -0.75
C PRO A 32 63.63 85.34 -1.34
N ALA A 33 62.86 86.22 -1.98
CA ALA A 33 63.27 87.60 -2.20
C ALA A 33 63.65 88.20 -0.83
N GLY A 34 64.82 88.82 -0.77
CA GLY A 34 65.43 89.28 0.47
C GLY A 34 64.52 90.24 1.24
N LEU A 35 64.46 90.06 2.56
CA LEU A 35 64.09 91.13 3.46
C LEU A 35 65.16 92.23 3.33
N ALA A 36 64.79 93.33 2.69
CA ALA A 36 65.59 94.54 2.69
C ALA A 36 65.26 95.32 3.96
N LEU A 37 66.15 95.28 4.96
CA LEU A 37 66.17 96.25 6.04
C LEU A 37 66.85 97.53 5.52
N ALA A 38 66.17 98.66 5.65
CA ALA A 38 66.68 99.96 5.21
C ALA A 38 67.98 100.31 5.96
N GLN A 39 69.08 100.47 5.21
CA GLN A 39 70.36 100.98 5.71
C GLN A 39 70.36 102.50 5.60
N ASP A 40 69.98 103.17 6.68
CA ASP A 40 70.41 104.52 7.12
C ASP A 40 69.34 105.10 8.05
N VAL A 41 69.50 104.84 9.35
CA VAL A 41 68.73 105.50 10.41
C VAL A 41 69.72 105.88 11.53
N PRO A 42 69.66 107.09 12.09
CA PRO A 42 70.55 107.49 13.17
C PRO A 42 70.31 106.62 14.41
N PHE A 43 71.37 105.96 14.89
CA PHE A 43 71.34 105.09 16.07
C PHE A 43 71.50 105.90 17.35
N SER A 44 70.86 105.46 18.42
CA SER A 44 71.10 105.94 19.79
C SER A 44 71.63 104.77 20.61
N THR A 45 72.89 104.87 21.00
CA THR A 45 73.69 103.78 21.56
C THR A 45 73.22 103.38 22.95
N VAL A 46 73.03 102.08 23.17
CA VAL A 46 72.72 101.48 24.48
C VAL A 46 73.83 100.51 24.85
N ARG A 47 74.33 100.59 26.08
CA ARG A 47 75.39 99.71 26.61
C ARG A 47 74.75 98.67 27.53
N ALA A 48 74.96 97.40 27.25
CA ALA A 48 74.51 96.31 28.12
C ALA A 48 75.68 95.72 28.91
N VAL A 49 75.46 95.35 30.16
CA VAL A 49 76.44 94.66 31.00
C VAL A 49 76.13 93.16 30.98
N ILE A 50 77.13 92.35 30.66
CA ILE A 50 77.05 90.88 30.63
C ILE A 50 77.72 90.33 31.89
N ASP A 51 77.05 89.42 32.59
CA ASP A 51 77.58 88.68 33.74
C ASP A 51 78.48 87.50 33.32
N GLU A 52 79.25 86.93 34.26
CA GLU A 52 80.18 85.80 34.00
C GLU A 52 79.50 84.55 33.40
N ASP A 53 78.18 84.43 33.51
CA ASP A 53 77.39 83.34 32.93
C ASP A 53 76.85 83.63 31.51
N GLY A 54 77.18 84.81 30.96
CA GLY A 54 76.75 85.24 29.62
C GLY A 54 75.36 85.85 29.57
N SER A 55 74.70 86.12 30.71
CA SER A 55 73.40 86.78 30.75
C SER A 55 73.49 88.31 30.82
N VAL A 56 72.56 89.01 30.17
CA VAL A 56 72.45 90.48 30.21
C VAL A 56 71.60 90.88 31.41
N GLU A 57 72.19 91.54 32.42
CA GLU A 57 71.50 91.93 33.67
C GLU A 57 70.80 93.30 33.54
N SER A 58 71.38 94.25 32.79
CA SER A 58 70.77 95.54 32.53
C SER A 58 71.32 96.22 31.28
N VAL A 59 70.51 97.10 30.71
CA VAL A 59 70.75 97.79 29.44
C VAL A 59 70.62 99.29 29.72
N GLU A 60 71.70 100.07 29.59
CA GLU A 60 71.73 101.50 29.92
C GLU A 60 71.89 102.35 28.65
N ARG A 61 70.94 103.26 28.37
CA ARG A 61 70.90 104.07 27.14
C ARG A 61 71.62 105.38 27.31
N LEU A 62 72.62 105.64 26.46
CA LEU A 62 73.35 106.90 26.45
C LEU A 62 72.51 107.96 25.71
N GLY A 63 71.56 108.57 26.42
CA GLY A 63 70.90 109.82 26.01
C GLY A 63 69.41 109.74 25.60
N SER A 64 68.51 109.49 26.56
CA SER A 64 67.11 109.98 26.57
C SER A 64 66.39 109.46 27.84
N ASP A 65 65.58 110.29 28.52
CA ASP A 65 64.92 110.04 29.83
C ASP A 65 63.76 109.02 29.84
N GLU A 66 63.66 108.13 28.86
CA GLU A 66 62.66 107.05 28.87
C GLU A 66 63.38 105.70 29.07
N ALA A 67 62.96 104.95 30.10
CA ALA A 67 63.61 103.70 30.49
C ALA A 67 63.68 102.73 29.30
N PRO A 68 64.85 102.12 29.00
CA PRO A 68 64.91 101.10 27.97
C PRO A 68 64.02 99.92 28.39
N GLY A 69 63.06 99.56 27.53
CA GLY A 69 62.30 98.32 27.71
C GLY A 69 63.24 97.11 27.70
N GLU A 70 62.95 96.11 28.53
CA GLU A 70 63.70 94.85 28.55
C GLU A 70 63.77 94.25 27.13
N LEU A 71 64.96 93.79 26.75
CA LEU A 71 65.14 93.08 25.49
C LEU A 71 64.23 91.84 25.49
N PRO A 72 63.35 91.69 24.47
CA PRO A 72 62.42 90.56 24.43
C PRO A 72 63.10 89.25 23.99
N VAL A 73 64.43 89.24 23.95
CA VAL A 73 65.26 88.08 23.63
C VAL A 73 66.48 88.02 24.54
N ARG A 74 66.97 86.81 24.79
CA ARG A 74 68.26 86.50 25.40
C ARG A 74 69.16 85.86 24.33
N VAL A 75 70.42 86.30 24.28
CA VAL A 75 71.42 85.71 23.39
C VAL A 75 72.55 85.16 24.23
N THR A 76 72.83 83.88 24.07
CA THR A 76 73.96 83.21 24.73
C THR A 76 74.96 82.78 23.67
N ILE A 77 76.24 83.12 23.87
CA ILE A 77 77.34 82.77 22.97
C ILE A 77 78.21 81.72 23.65
N ALA A 78 78.49 80.62 22.94
CA ALA A 78 79.38 79.58 23.42
C ALA A 78 80.46 79.27 22.39
N GLU A 79 81.72 79.24 22.82
CA GLU A 79 82.85 78.83 21.97
C GLU A 79 83.45 77.52 22.46
N ALA A 80 83.47 76.51 21.58
CA ALA A 80 84.05 75.21 21.89
C ALA A 80 84.68 74.58 20.65
N GLY A 81 85.96 74.23 20.74
CA GLY A 81 86.66 73.43 19.71
C GLY A 81 86.75 74.08 18.31
N GLY A 82 86.78 75.42 18.22
CA GLY A 82 86.80 76.16 16.95
C GLY A 82 85.42 76.45 16.34
N THR A 83 84.35 76.13 17.06
CA THR A 83 82.96 76.45 16.72
C THR A 83 82.42 77.48 17.70
N THR A 84 81.78 78.52 17.17
CA THR A 84 81.03 79.53 17.92
C THR A 84 79.54 79.30 17.69
N SER A 85 78.78 79.15 18.78
CA SER A 85 77.34 78.93 18.79
C SER A 85 76.63 80.12 19.40
N TYR A 86 75.51 80.52 18.82
CA TYR A 86 74.57 81.52 19.33
C TYR A 86 73.23 80.84 19.61
N THR A 87 72.81 80.88 20.86
CA THR A 87 71.45 80.53 21.27
C THR A 87 70.66 81.81 21.39
N VAL A 88 69.62 81.96 20.59
CA VAL A 88 68.69 83.08 20.66
C VAL A 88 67.38 82.58 21.23
N GLU A 89 67.06 83.05 22.43
CA GLU A 89 65.85 82.71 23.17
C GLU A 89 64.91 83.91 23.23
N ASN A 90 63.62 83.71 23.00
CA ASN A 90 62.56 84.67 23.23
C ASN A 90 62.09 84.55 24.69
N THR A 91 62.40 85.56 25.50
CA THR A 91 62.11 85.59 26.94
C THR A 91 60.67 85.97 27.26
N THR A 92 59.85 86.29 26.25
CA THR A 92 58.48 86.78 26.42
C THR A 92 57.44 85.67 26.56
N VAL A 93 57.86 84.41 26.70
CA VAL A 93 56.97 83.25 26.83
C VAL A 93 56.09 83.37 28.06
N GLU A 94 54.77 83.35 27.87
CA GLU A 94 53.81 83.20 28.97
C GLU A 94 52.92 81.98 28.75
N LYS A 95 52.60 81.30 29.84
CA LYS A 95 51.63 80.21 29.82
C LYS A 95 50.23 80.75 29.62
N GLN A 96 49.56 80.32 28.56
CA GLN A 96 48.17 80.67 28.30
C GLN A 96 47.30 79.43 28.22
N THR A 97 46.13 79.50 28.85
CA THR A 97 45.07 78.53 28.62
C THR A 97 44.33 78.92 27.35
N ILE A 98 44.56 78.17 26.28
CA ILE A 98 43.87 78.36 25.00
C ILE A 98 42.69 77.40 24.90
N SER A 99 41.56 77.90 24.40
CA SER A 99 40.34 77.11 24.17
C SER A 99 40.19 76.82 22.68
N TYR A 100 39.98 75.56 22.34
CA TYR A 100 39.78 75.09 20.97
C TYR A 100 38.71 73.99 20.95
N LEU A 101 38.23 73.63 19.77
CA LEU A 101 37.24 72.55 19.64
C LEU A 101 37.95 71.21 19.59
N GLY A 102 37.71 70.39 20.61
CA GLY A 102 38.21 69.04 20.75
C GLY A 102 37.78 68.09 19.63
N ALA A 103 38.32 66.87 19.65
CA ALA A 103 38.05 65.85 18.63
C ALA A 103 36.54 65.50 18.50
N GLU A 104 35.77 65.67 19.58
CA GLU A 104 34.31 65.47 19.64
C GLU A 104 33.49 66.73 19.29
N GLY A 105 34.13 67.83 18.91
CA GLY A 105 33.47 69.12 18.68
C GLY A 105 33.03 69.84 19.96
N LYS A 106 33.55 69.42 21.11
CA LYS A 106 33.33 70.09 22.41
C LYS A 106 34.46 71.09 22.69
N PRO A 107 34.22 72.18 23.43
CA PRO A 107 35.29 73.06 23.88
C PRO A 107 36.27 72.30 24.76
N THR A 108 37.54 72.29 24.36
CA THR A 108 38.69 71.71 25.07
C THR A 108 39.68 72.82 25.35
N THR A 109 40.27 72.81 26.53
CA THR A 109 41.33 73.75 26.90
C THR A 109 42.68 73.04 26.96
N SER A 110 43.73 73.70 26.49
CA SER A 110 45.12 73.25 26.68
C SER A 110 45.95 74.42 27.19
N GLU A 111 46.90 74.12 28.08
CA GLU A 111 47.88 75.07 28.56
C GLU A 111 49.08 75.04 27.60
N VAL A 112 49.33 76.16 26.93
CA VAL A 112 50.38 76.28 25.93
C VAL A 112 51.24 77.49 26.23
N ASP A 113 52.54 77.35 26.00
CA ASP A 113 53.51 78.42 26.07
C ASP A 113 53.34 79.35 24.86
N VAL A 114 52.89 80.58 25.10
CA VAL A 114 52.62 81.60 24.08
C VAL A 114 53.59 82.77 24.27
N ALA A 115 54.62 82.82 23.43
CA ALA A 115 55.54 83.94 23.35
C ALA A 115 54.97 85.09 22.51
N LEU A 116 55.50 86.30 22.67
CA LEU A 116 55.31 87.33 21.64
C LEU A 116 55.92 86.83 20.33
N PRO A 117 55.21 86.96 19.20
CA PRO A 117 55.70 86.48 17.92
C PRO A 117 56.87 87.33 17.41
N LEU A 118 58.09 86.87 17.66
CA LEU A 118 59.33 87.51 17.23
C LEU A 118 59.99 86.71 16.10
N VAL A 119 60.52 87.41 15.09
CA VAL A 119 61.50 86.85 14.15
C VAL A 119 62.84 87.51 14.42
N ALA A 120 63.91 86.77 14.21
CA ALA A 120 65.25 87.32 14.36
C ALA A 120 66.13 87.00 13.14
N GLN A 121 67.09 87.85 12.87
CA GLN A 121 68.11 87.63 11.85
C GLN A 121 69.47 87.88 12.47
N LEU A 122 70.27 86.82 12.62
CA LEU A 122 71.63 86.93 13.11
C LEU A 122 72.57 87.05 11.91
N SER A 123 73.28 88.16 11.76
CA SER A 123 74.40 88.29 10.83
C SER A 123 75.74 88.31 11.56
N VAL A 124 76.68 87.44 11.21
CA VAL A 124 78.03 87.41 11.79
C VAL A 124 79.03 87.76 10.70
N LEU A 125 79.78 88.84 10.91
CA LEU A 125 80.82 89.31 10.01
C LEU A 125 82.18 88.80 10.48
N LEU A 126 82.85 88.05 9.61
CA LEU A 126 84.17 87.48 9.82
C LEU A 126 85.21 88.28 9.03
N PRO A 127 86.30 88.76 9.64
CA PRO A 127 87.36 89.46 8.91
C PRO A 127 88.06 88.55 7.90
N ASP A 128 88.70 89.10 6.84
CA ASP A 128 89.38 88.30 5.81
C ASP A 128 90.51 87.41 6.38
N SER A 129 91.02 87.72 7.57
CA SER A 129 91.99 86.89 8.30
C SER A 129 91.42 85.55 8.77
N ARG A 130 90.09 85.39 8.82
CA ARG A 130 89.40 84.11 9.08
C ARG A 130 89.22 83.33 7.78
N LYS A 131 89.65 82.07 7.77
CA LYS A 131 89.57 81.13 6.65
C LYS A 131 88.72 79.91 7.04
N ASP A 132 88.46 79.03 6.06
CA ASP A 132 87.71 77.77 6.25
C ASP A 132 86.33 77.93 6.93
N VAL A 133 85.61 78.99 6.56
CA VAL A 133 84.32 79.32 7.18
C VAL A 133 83.25 78.29 6.80
N SER A 134 82.64 77.67 7.81
CA SER A 134 81.50 76.76 7.66
C SER A 134 80.39 77.13 8.64
N ALA A 135 79.20 77.41 8.12
CA ALA A 135 78.06 77.91 8.90
C ALA A 135 76.76 77.27 8.42
N THR A 136 76.27 76.28 9.16
CA THR A 136 75.07 75.52 8.77
C THR A 136 73.83 76.38 8.92
N GLY A 137 73.00 76.45 7.88
CA GLY A 137 71.76 77.25 7.89
C GLY A 137 71.97 78.76 7.72
N ALA A 138 73.22 79.21 7.62
CA ALA A 138 73.54 80.60 7.32
C ALA A 138 73.63 80.82 5.81
N ARG A 139 73.23 82.00 5.35
CA ARG A 139 73.62 82.51 4.03
C ARG A 139 75.02 83.11 4.16
N VAL A 140 76.00 82.48 3.53
CA VAL A 140 77.42 82.91 3.54
C VAL A 140 77.70 83.81 2.33
N THR A 141 78.16 85.04 2.57
CA THR A 141 78.44 86.03 1.53
C THR A 141 79.82 86.63 1.73
N LYS A 142 80.68 86.59 0.70
CA LYS A 142 81.98 87.30 0.74
C LYS A 142 81.81 88.74 0.28
N LEU A 143 82.26 89.70 1.07
CA LEU A 143 82.12 91.13 0.85
C LEU A 143 83.32 91.70 0.06
N ALA A 144 83.13 92.90 -0.51
CA ALA A 144 84.11 93.54 -1.39
C ALA A 144 85.43 93.93 -0.68
N ASP A 145 85.39 94.08 0.64
CA ASP A 145 86.54 94.36 1.50
C ASP A 145 87.31 93.10 1.93
N GLY A 146 86.88 91.91 1.48
CA GLY A 146 87.47 90.62 1.78
C GLY A 146 86.83 89.87 2.96
N SER A 147 86.00 90.53 3.77
CA SER A 147 85.30 89.91 4.91
C SER A 147 84.20 88.92 4.45
N THR A 148 83.72 88.05 5.36
CA THR A 148 82.66 87.07 5.10
C THR A 148 81.48 87.29 6.05
N GLU A 149 80.28 87.53 5.53
CA GLU A 149 79.05 87.68 6.30
C GLU A 149 78.25 86.36 6.32
N LEU A 150 77.81 85.94 7.50
CA LEU A 150 76.97 84.77 7.75
C LEU A 150 75.61 85.21 8.23
N VAL A 151 74.52 84.89 7.55
CA VAL A 151 73.17 85.35 7.95
C VAL A 151 72.22 84.19 8.22
N TRP A 152 71.70 84.08 9.44
CA TRP A 152 70.60 83.17 9.81
C TRP A 152 69.29 83.94 9.97
N SER A 153 68.18 83.34 9.55
CA SER A 153 66.82 83.83 9.84
C SER A 153 66.12 82.87 10.78
N MET A 154 65.49 83.40 11.83
CA MET A 154 64.89 82.69 12.95
C MET A 154 63.45 83.13 13.16
N VAL A 155 62.61 82.19 13.59
CA VAL A 155 61.23 82.42 14.02
C VAL A 155 61.15 81.99 15.47
N LEU A 156 61.13 82.96 16.39
CA LEU A 156 61.31 82.74 17.81
C LEU A 156 59.98 82.58 18.56
N PHE A 157 58.99 81.91 17.97
CA PHE A 157 57.72 81.62 18.64
C PHE A 157 57.07 80.35 18.09
N GLY A 158 56.44 79.60 18.97
CA GLY A 158 55.62 78.44 18.59
C GLY A 158 54.25 78.86 18.04
N PRO A 159 53.59 78.03 17.22
CA PRO A 159 54.00 76.70 16.75
C PRO A 159 54.82 76.69 15.45
N ILE A 160 55.16 77.85 14.86
CA ILE A 160 55.85 77.93 13.55
C ILE A 160 57.37 77.74 13.70
N GLY A 161 57.95 78.31 14.74
CA GLY A 161 59.32 78.08 15.14
C GLY A 161 59.38 77.64 16.60
N SER A 162 60.50 77.94 17.23
CA SER A 162 60.73 77.65 18.64
C SER A 162 61.08 78.96 19.33
N PRO A 163 60.57 79.23 20.55
CA PRO A 163 61.04 80.35 21.36
C PRO A 163 62.57 80.37 21.50
N VAL A 164 63.24 79.22 21.40
CA VAL A 164 64.69 79.11 21.45
C VAL A 164 65.22 78.54 20.13
N GLN A 165 66.21 79.20 19.52
CA GLN A 165 66.90 78.71 18.34
C GLN A 165 68.42 78.79 18.50
N ASP A 166 69.10 77.70 18.16
CA ASP A 166 70.56 77.59 18.17
C ASP A 166 71.12 77.66 16.75
N VAL A 167 72.13 78.50 16.54
CA VAL A 167 72.89 78.58 15.29
C VAL A 167 74.38 78.61 15.57
N SER A 168 75.20 78.11 14.65
CA SER A 168 76.65 78.02 14.88
C SER A 168 77.46 78.11 13.60
N PHE A 169 78.70 78.55 13.75
CA PHE A 169 79.70 78.53 12.68
C PHE A 169 81.07 78.10 13.20
N SER A 170 81.92 77.64 12.29
CA SER A 170 83.33 77.33 12.54
C SER A 170 84.21 78.08 11.54
N SER A 171 85.40 78.50 11.98
CA SER A 171 86.39 79.18 11.13
C SER A 171 87.80 79.05 11.70
N SER A 172 88.83 79.09 10.84
CA SER A 172 90.25 79.07 11.21
C SER A 172 90.88 80.47 11.06
N GLY A 173 91.97 80.79 11.78
CA GLY A 173 92.66 82.09 11.69
C GLY A 173 92.37 83.07 12.84
N SER A 174 92.90 84.29 12.76
CA SER A 174 92.86 85.30 13.83
C SER A 174 91.89 86.45 13.52
N GLY A 175 91.39 87.15 14.55
CA GLY A 175 90.48 88.30 14.43
C GLY A 175 89.07 87.97 14.92
N ASP A 176 88.42 88.91 15.59
CA ASP A 176 87.17 88.65 16.29
C ASP A 176 85.96 88.79 15.35
N PRO A 177 85.01 87.84 15.40
CA PRO A 177 83.77 87.94 14.64
C PRO A 177 82.86 89.02 15.24
N VAL A 178 82.20 89.78 14.38
CA VAL A 178 81.20 90.78 14.81
C VAL A 178 79.81 90.24 14.50
N ALA A 179 79.06 89.86 15.55
CA ALA A 179 77.68 89.44 15.43
C ALA A 179 76.72 90.63 15.48
N ARG A 180 75.66 90.56 14.68
CA ARG A 180 74.55 91.51 14.58
C ARG A 180 73.23 90.74 14.64
N LEU A 181 72.48 90.83 15.73
CA LEU A 181 71.15 90.23 15.79
C LEU A 181 70.09 91.30 15.54
N ALA A 182 69.29 91.15 14.49
CA ALA A 182 68.11 91.96 14.22
C ALA A 182 66.86 91.22 14.68
N VAL A 183 66.14 91.70 15.72
CA VAL A 183 64.88 91.07 16.17
C VAL A 183 63.70 91.97 15.83
N GLN A 184 62.63 91.40 15.28
CA GLN A 184 61.40 92.11 14.90
C GLN A 184 60.16 91.36 15.41
N ALA A 185 59.24 92.08 16.05
CA ALA A 185 57.91 91.57 16.33
C ALA A 185 57.06 91.53 15.05
N VAL A 186 56.41 90.40 14.78
CA VAL A 186 55.63 90.15 13.56
C VAL A 186 54.22 89.74 13.89
N GLN A 187 53.25 90.17 13.09
CA GLN A 187 51.90 89.63 13.18
C GLN A 187 51.85 88.30 12.40
N PRO A 188 51.67 87.14 13.06
CA PRO A 188 51.75 85.83 12.40
C PRO A 188 50.72 85.66 11.27
N ASN A 189 49.55 86.28 11.44
CA ASN A 189 48.43 86.21 10.50
C ASN A 189 48.54 87.20 9.32
N ALA A 190 49.24 88.33 9.48
CA ALA A 190 49.40 89.36 8.45
C ALA A 190 50.75 89.29 7.69
N THR A 191 51.74 88.58 8.24
CA THR A 191 53.08 88.48 7.63
C THR A 191 53.13 87.37 6.58
N PRO A 192 53.47 87.68 5.31
CA PRO A 192 53.64 86.67 4.26
C PRO A 192 54.66 85.60 4.68
N GLY A 193 54.34 84.32 4.41
CA GLY A 193 55.18 83.17 4.79
C GLY A 193 54.85 82.58 6.17
N LEU A 194 54.53 83.42 7.17
CA LEU A 194 54.09 82.96 8.50
C LEU A 194 52.60 82.59 8.50
N SER A 195 51.77 83.35 7.78
CA SER A 195 50.34 83.07 7.61
C SER A 195 50.05 81.79 6.82
N ALA A 196 51.03 81.29 6.05
CA ALA A 196 50.92 80.04 5.30
C ALA A 196 50.79 78.82 6.21
N VAL A 197 51.37 78.84 7.43
CA VAL A 197 51.26 77.74 8.39
C VAL A 197 49.86 77.69 9.03
N GLY A 198 49.28 78.84 9.38
CA GLY A 198 47.89 78.92 9.83
C GLY A 198 46.89 78.52 8.73
N GLN A 199 47.16 78.92 7.48
CA GLN A 199 46.37 78.47 6.33
C GLN A 199 46.50 76.95 6.10
N ALA A 200 47.69 76.38 6.28
CA ALA A 200 47.91 74.94 6.20
C ALA A 200 47.15 74.19 7.30
N ALA A 201 47.20 74.65 8.55
CA ALA A 201 46.43 74.06 9.66
C ALA A 201 44.91 74.12 9.41
N ASN A 202 44.40 75.26 8.92
CA ASN A 202 42.99 75.40 8.56
C ASN A 202 42.60 74.49 7.37
N ALA A 203 43.48 74.35 6.37
CA ALA A 203 43.28 73.41 5.27
C ALA A 203 43.27 71.95 5.77
N THR A 204 44.11 71.59 6.75
CA THR A 204 44.10 70.27 7.39
C THR A 204 42.80 70.01 8.16
N VAL A 205 42.30 70.99 8.94
CA VAL A 205 41.01 70.86 9.65
C VAL A 205 39.86 70.64 8.67
N ASN A 206 39.79 71.43 7.61
CA ASN A 206 38.73 71.30 6.59
C ASN A 206 38.85 69.99 5.80
N GLY A 207 40.08 69.62 5.40
CA GLY A 207 40.35 68.37 4.69
C GLY A 207 39.98 67.14 5.53
N ASN A 208 40.41 67.08 6.79
CA ASN A 208 40.08 65.99 7.70
C ASN A 208 38.58 65.98 8.06
N GLY A 209 37.92 67.14 8.10
CA GLY A 209 36.46 67.23 8.27
C GLY A 209 35.71 66.52 7.14
N ILE A 210 36.07 66.80 5.89
CA ILE A 210 35.51 66.12 4.71
C ILE A 210 35.82 64.61 4.76
N LEU A 211 37.05 64.23 5.09
CA LEU A 211 37.45 62.82 5.19
C LEU A 211 36.73 62.06 6.32
N SER A 212 36.41 62.73 7.44
CA SER A 212 35.59 62.18 8.52
C SER A 212 34.15 61.96 8.07
N THR A 213 33.56 62.88 7.30
CA THR A 213 32.25 62.68 6.68
C THR A 213 32.25 61.48 5.74
N VAL A 214 33.30 61.33 4.91
CA VAL A 214 33.47 60.17 4.03
C VAL A 214 33.60 58.87 4.83
N ALA A 215 34.40 58.87 5.91
CA ALA A 215 34.57 57.70 6.77
C ALA A 215 33.28 57.31 7.52
N ASN A 216 32.48 58.29 7.95
CA ASN A 216 31.15 58.04 8.53
C ASN A 216 30.17 57.50 7.47
N GLY A 217 30.20 58.02 6.24
CA GLY A 217 29.43 57.47 5.13
C GLY A 217 29.80 56.02 4.82
N ALA A 218 31.10 55.70 4.78
CA ALA A 218 31.59 54.35 4.59
C ALA A 218 31.17 53.41 5.74
N ASP A 219 31.27 53.87 6.98
CA ASP A 219 30.84 53.11 8.16
C ASP A 219 29.34 52.80 8.14
N ASN A 220 28.51 53.79 7.78
CA ASN A 220 27.06 53.60 7.64
C ASN A 220 26.75 52.63 6.50
N GLY A 221 27.41 52.76 5.34
CA GLY A 221 27.23 51.87 4.20
C GLY A 221 27.64 50.42 4.52
N LEU A 222 28.76 50.22 5.23
CA LEU A 222 29.18 48.91 5.71
C LEU A 222 28.18 48.34 6.74
N GLY A 223 27.57 49.18 7.57
CA GLY A 223 26.48 48.78 8.47
C GLY A 223 25.25 48.29 7.74
N GLN A 224 24.76 49.07 6.79
CA GLN A 224 23.61 48.69 5.97
C GLN A 224 23.88 47.39 5.20
N LEU A 225 25.11 47.20 4.70
CA LEU A 225 25.49 45.96 4.05
C LEU A 225 25.55 44.78 5.05
N ALA A 226 26.08 44.98 6.26
CA ALA A 226 26.09 43.95 7.30
C ALA A 226 24.67 43.55 7.72
N ASP A 227 23.76 44.53 7.86
CA ASP A 227 22.35 44.28 8.16
C ASP A 227 21.67 43.50 7.03
N GLY A 228 21.94 43.87 5.77
CA GLY A 228 21.45 43.16 4.58
C GLY A 228 21.96 41.72 4.51
N VAL A 229 23.25 41.49 4.82
CA VAL A 229 23.83 40.14 4.93
C VAL A 229 23.17 39.37 6.08
N GLY A 230 22.90 40.02 7.22
CA GLY A 230 22.17 39.40 8.34
C GLY A 230 20.76 38.96 7.97
N GLN A 231 20.02 39.77 7.21
CA GLN A 231 18.69 39.42 6.70
C GLN A 231 18.76 38.25 5.70
N LEU A 232 19.76 38.24 4.81
CA LEU A 232 19.99 37.14 3.88
C LEU A 232 20.29 35.84 4.62
N LEU A 233 21.17 35.88 5.62
CA LEU A 233 21.51 34.73 6.46
C LEU A 233 20.29 34.16 7.17
N ALA A 234 19.46 35.01 7.79
CA ALA A 234 18.21 34.57 8.42
C ALA A 234 17.23 33.93 7.42
N GLY A 235 17.24 34.36 6.15
CA GLY A 235 16.49 33.73 5.08
C GLY A 235 17.06 32.37 4.67
N LEU A 236 18.38 32.28 4.56
CA LEU A 236 19.09 31.04 4.22
C LEU A 236 18.94 29.98 5.31
N ASP A 237 18.98 30.36 6.60
CA ASP A 237 18.74 29.43 7.72
C ASP A 237 17.35 28.79 7.65
N LYS A 238 16.32 29.60 7.34
CA LYS A 238 14.95 29.09 7.16
C LYS A 238 14.86 28.14 5.98
N LEU A 239 15.52 28.47 4.87
CA LEU A 239 15.52 27.63 3.68
C LEU A 239 16.29 26.32 3.92
N TYR A 240 17.41 26.38 4.65
CA TYR A 240 18.18 25.22 5.07
C TYR A 240 17.35 24.28 5.95
N ALA A 241 16.68 24.80 6.98
CA ALA A 241 15.78 24.02 7.83
C ALA A 241 14.63 23.38 7.02
N GLY A 242 14.04 24.14 6.09
CA GLY A 242 13.02 23.63 5.18
C GLY A 242 13.53 22.52 4.25
N ALA A 243 14.76 22.65 3.75
CA ALA A 243 15.40 21.63 2.91
C ALA A 243 15.67 20.33 3.70
N GLN A 244 16.10 20.43 4.96
CA GLN A 244 16.25 19.27 5.84
C GLN A 244 14.92 18.57 6.11
N GLN A 245 13.86 19.34 6.37
CA GLN A 245 12.53 18.80 6.58
C GLN A 245 11.99 18.10 5.32
N LEU A 246 12.21 18.69 4.13
CA LEU A 246 11.87 18.06 2.86
C LEU A 246 12.61 16.73 2.67
N ASN A 247 13.92 16.70 2.94
CA ASN A 247 14.72 15.48 2.84
C ASN A 247 14.20 14.39 3.77
N SER A 248 13.91 14.72 5.03
CA SER A 248 13.31 13.78 6.00
C SER A 248 11.97 13.25 5.51
N GLY A 249 11.09 14.11 5.00
CA GLY A 249 9.79 13.70 4.48
C GLY A 249 9.88 12.82 3.23
N ILE A 250 10.90 12.99 2.39
CA ILE A 250 11.15 12.11 1.24
C ILE A 250 11.63 10.74 1.73
N VAL A 251 12.51 10.68 2.73
CA VAL A 251 12.94 9.40 3.35
C VAL A 251 11.74 8.66 3.95
N ASP A 252 10.87 9.34 4.69
CA ASP A 252 9.63 8.72 5.22
C ASP A 252 8.71 8.21 4.09
N ALA A 253 8.69 8.92 2.95
CA ALA A 253 7.93 8.49 1.78
C ALA A 253 8.53 7.26 1.09
N VAL A 254 9.85 7.04 1.14
CA VAL A 254 10.50 5.81 0.66
C VAL A 254 9.97 4.63 1.47
N ASP A 255 10.06 4.70 2.80
CA ASP A 255 9.60 3.64 3.70
C ASP A 255 8.11 3.34 3.49
N GLY A 256 7.29 4.39 3.33
CA GLY A 256 5.86 4.24 3.04
C GLY A 256 5.57 3.58 1.68
N ALA A 257 6.36 3.90 0.65
CA ALA A 257 6.23 3.28 -0.67
C ALA A 257 6.61 1.79 -0.65
N GLU A 258 7.66 1.42 0.09
CA GLU A 258 8.06 0.03 0.30
C GLU A 258 6.98 -0.78 1.03
N GLN A 259 6.44 -0.24 2.14
CA GLN A 259 5.36 -0.90 2.87
C GLN A 259 4.12 -1.12 2.02
N LEU A 260 3.78 -0.16 1.15
CA LEU A 260 2.66 -0.26 0.25
C LEU A 260 2.90 -1.31 -0.86
N ALA A 261 4.13 -1.39 -1.39
CA ALA A 261 4.54 -2.44 -2.33
C ALA A 261 4.41 -3.84 -1.71
N ASP A 262 4.89 -4.00 -0.47
CA ASP A 262 4.78 -5.25 0.29
C ASP A 262 3.32 -5.65 0.55
N GLY A 263 2.49 -4.68 0.94
CA GLY A 263 1.05 -4.89 1.11
C GLY A 263 0.36 -5.33 -0.17
N SER A 264 0.71 -4.73 -1.32
CA SER A 264 0.14 -5.09 -2.62
C SER A 264 0.56 -6.50 -3.07
N GLU A 265 1.82 -6.91 -2.81
CA GLU A 265 2.27 -8.28 -3.09
C GLU A 265 1.56 -9.32 -2.22
N LYS A 266 1.30 -9.01 -0.94
CA LYS A 266 0.47 -9.88 -0.07
C LYS A 266 -0.96 -9.99 -0.58
N ALA A 267 -1.57 -8.88 -0.98
CA ALA A 267 -2.91 -8.89 -1.55
C ALA A 267 -2.97 -9.70 -2.85
N LYS A 268 -1.94 -9.56 -3.71
CA LYS A 268 -1.79 -10.34 -4.94
C LYS A 268 -1.73 -11.83 -4.63
N ALA A 269 -0.84 -12.25 -3.71
CA ALA A 269 -0.75 -13.65 -3.28
C ALA A 269 -2.11 -14.19 -2.79
N GLY A 270 -2.82 -13.44 -1.94
CA GLY A 270 -4.17 -13.81 -1.49
C GLY A 270 -5.20 -13.91 -2.61
N SER A 271 -5.13 -13.05 -3.62
CA SER A 271 -6.01 -13.14 -4.80
C SER A 271 -5.70 -14.37 -5.68
N GLY A 272 -4.43 -14.75 -5.78
CA GLY A 272 -3.99 -16.00 -6.41
C GLY A 272 -4.51 -17.24 -5.68
N GLU A 273 -4.42 -17.26 -4.34
CA GLU A 273 -4.99 -18.34 -3.52
C GLU A 273 -6.51 -18.44 -3.66
N LEU A 274 -7.21 -17.31 -3.66
CA LEU A 274 -8.65 -17.27 -3.89
C LEU A 274 -9.03 -17.82 -5.27
N ALA A 275 -8.29 -17.44 -6.32
CA ALA A 275 -8.51 -17.97 -7.66
C ALA A 275 -8.32 -19.49 -7.73
N ALA A 276 -7.28 -20.02 -7.06
CA ALA A 276 -7.02 -21.46 -6.98
C ALA A 276 -8.11 -22.21 -6.20
N GLY A 277 -8.55 -21.65 -5.07
CA GLY A 277 -9.65 -22.20 -4.27
C GLY A 277 -10.97 -22.25 -5.05
N LEU A 278 -11.31 -21.18 -5.77
CA LEU A 278 -12.49 -21.13 -6.63
C LEU A 278 -12.39 -22.10 -7.81
N GLY A 279 -11.19 -22.30 -8.38
CA GLY A 279 -10.96 -23.34 -9.38
C GLY A 279 -11.21 -24.75 -8.84
N THR A 280 -10.79 -25.01 -7.60
CA THR A 280 -11.05 -26.29 -6.91
C THR A 280 -12.53 -26.49 -6.64
N LEU A 281 -13.23 -25.45 -6.19
CA LEU A 281 -14.68 -25.49 -5.99
C LEU A 281 -15.43 -25.77 -7.30
N ALA A 282 -15.04 -25.12 -8.41
CA ALA A 282 -15.63 -25.36 -9.71
C ALA A 282 -15.47 -26.81 -10.17
N ALA A 283 -14.26 -27.38 -10.01
CA ALA A 283 -13.97 -28.77 -10.36
C ALA A 283 -14.75 -29.77 -9.47
N GLY A 284 -14.84 -29.50 -8.16
CA GLY A 284 -15.62 -30.29 -7.22
C GLY A 284 -17.11 -30.29 -7.55
N ASN A 285 -17.65 -29.12 -7.92
CA ASN A 285 -19.03 -29.00 -8.37
C ASN A 285 -19.30 -29.69 -9.71
N GLY A 286 -18.35 -29.66 -10.64
CA GLY A 286 -18.43 -30.45 -11.87
C GLY A 286 -18.52 -31.95 -11.56
N SER A 287 -17.68 -32.44 -10.64
CA SER A 287 -17.70 -33.84 -10.21
C SER A 287 -19.03 -34.23 -9.52
N ALA A 288 -19.60 -33.31 -8.73
CA ALA A 288 -20.90 -33.50 -8.10
C ALA A 288 -22.04 -33.55 -9.12
N ALA A 289 -21.98 -32.70 -10.17
CA ALA A 289 -22.93 -32.73 -11.27
C ALA A 289 -22.88 -34.07 -12.02
N ASP A 290 -21.67 -34.54 -12.35
CA ASP A 290 -21.48 -35.85 -13.01
C ASP A 290 -22.01 -37.00 -12.15
N GLY A 291 -21.81 -36.93 -10.82
CA GLY A 291 -22.37 -37.90 -9.88
C GLY A 291 -23.90 -37.89 -9.85
N ALA A 292 -24.50 -36.70 -9.88
CA ALA A 292 -25.96 -36.54 -9.92
C ALA A 292 -26.57 -37.02 -11.26
N ASP A 293 -25.87 -36.81 -12.39
CA ASP A 293 -26.28 -37.38 -13.68
C ASP A 293 -26.26 -38.91 -13.65
N LYS A 294 -25.17 -39.51 -13.15
CA LYS A 294 -25.08 -40.98 -12.99
C LYS A 294 -26.18 -41.55 -12.11
N LEU A 295 -26.53 -40.85 -11.03
CA LEU A 295 -27.65 -41.23 -10.18
C LEU A 295 -28.99 -41.13 -10.93
N SER A 296 -29.20 -40.05 -11.70
CA SER A 296 -30.38 -39.88 -12.55
C SER A 296 -30.52 -41.02 -13.57
N ASP A 297 -29.42 -41.38 -14.26
CA ASP A 297 -29.37 -42.48 -15.22
C ASP A 297 -29.70 -43.83 -14.56
N GLY A 298 -29.10 -44.12 -13.40
CA GLY A 298 -29.38 -45.33 -12.64
C GLY A 298 -30.85 -45.41 -12.19
N LEU A 299 -31.41 -44.29 -11.73
CA LEU A 299 -32.82 -44.20 -11.35
C LEU A 299 -33.76 -44.31 -12.56
N ALA A 300 -33.35 -43.83 -13.73
CA ALA A 300 -34.09 -44.01 -14.98
C ALA A 300 -34.12 -45.48 -15.40
N LEU A 301 -33.00 -46.22 -15.24
CA LEU A 301 -32.96 -47.67 -15.47
C LEU A 301 -33.88 -48.43 -14.50
N ILE A 302 -33.85 -48.09 -13.21
CA ILE A 302 -34.74 -48.68 -12.20
C ILE A 302 -36.20 -48.39 -12.53
N SER A 303 -36.54 -47.12 -12.83
CA SER A 303 -37.90 -46.72 -13.19
C SER A 303 -38.36 -47.45 -14.46
N GLY A 304 -37.49 -47.60 -15.45
CA GLY A 304 -37.76 -48.37 -16.67
C GLY A 304 -38.05 -49.85 -16.39
N GLY A 305 -37.23 -50.51 -15.56
CA GLY A 305 -37.44 -51.91 -15.18
C GLY A 305 -38.71 -52.13 -14.34
N LEU A 306 -38.99 -51.22 -13.40
CA LEU A 306 -40.25 -51.23 -12.65
C LEU A 306 -41.45 -50.95 -13.57
N GLY A 307 -41.27 -50.09 -14.57
CA GLY A 307 -42.21 -49.85 -15.66
C GLY A 307 -42.55 -51.15 -16.40
N GLN A 308 -41.54 -51.93 -16.79
CA GLN A 308 -41.73 -53.25 -17.43
C GLN A 308 -42.47 -54.24 -16.50
N LEU A 309 -42.14 -54.25 -15.22
CA LEU A 309 -42.78 -55.14 -14.25
C LEU A 309 -44.24 -54.76 -13.96
N SER A 310 -44.54 -53.45 -13.95
CA SER A 310 -45.89 -52.89 -13.80
C SER A 310 -46.72 -52.93 -15.09
N ALA A 311 -46.08 -53.15 -16.25
CA ALA A 311 -46.75 -53.21 -17.54
C ALA A 311 -47.70 -54.42 -17.62
N ALA A 312 -48.63 -54.38 -18.56
CA ALA A 312 -49.68 -55.38 -18.71
C ALA A 312 -49.15 -56.83 -18.78
N GLN A 313 -47.96 -57.04 -19.36
CA GLN A 313 -47.33 -58.36 -19.52
C GLN A 313 -46.54 -58.83 -18.28
N GLY A 314 -46.37 -57.99 -17.25
CA GLY A 314 -45.62 -58.29 -16.03
C GLY A 314 -46.50 -58.83 -14.90
N LEU A 315 -46.43 -58.19 -13.73
CA LEU A 315 -47.24 -58.56 -12.55
C LEU A 315 -48.76 -58.55 -12.81
N PRO A 316 -49.35 -57.62 -13.59
CA PRO A 316 -50.76 -57.68 -13.96
C PRO A 316 -51.14 -58.95 -14.72
N ALA A 317 -50.30 -59.45 -15.65
CA ALA A 317 -50.56 -60.71 -16.35
C ALA A 317 -50.46 -61.91 -15.40
N ALA A 318 -49.50 -61.91 -14.47
CA ALA A 318 -49.39 -62.94 -13.45
C ALA A 318 -50.62 -62.93 -12.50
N LEU A 319 -51.10 -61.74 -12.12
CA LEU A 319 -52.31 -61.56 -11.32
C LEU A 319 -53.56 -62.05 -12.07
N ASP A 320 -53.69 -61.73 -13.36
CA ASP A 320 -54.79 -62.21 -14.20
C ASP A 320 -54.75 -63.73 -14.37
N GLY A 321 -53.57 -64.31 -14.56
CA GLY A 321 -53.36 -65.76 -14.59
C GLY A 321 -53.76 -66.44 -13.26
N ALA A 322 -53.36 -65.84 -12.13
CA ALA A 322 -53.73 -66.34 -10.81
C ALA A 322 -55.25 -66.27 -10.57
N LYS A 323 -55.91 -65.17 -10.98
CA LYS A 323 -57.39 -65.03 -10.92
C LYS A 323 -58.11 -66.03 -11.83
N LYS A 324 -57.58 -66.32 -13.01
CA LYS A 324 -58.13 -67.34 -13.91
C LYS A 324 -58.01 -68.74 -13.31
N LEU A 325 -56.87 -69.05 -12.70
CA LEU A 325 -56.68 -70.30 -11.98
C LEU A 325 -57.63 -70.39 -10.78
N GLN A 326 -57.82 -69.28 -10.05
CA GLN A 326 -58.73 -69.16 -8.91
C GLN A 326 -60.16 -69.49 -9.35
N ALA A 327 -60.62 -68.84 -10.44
CA ALA A 327 -61.93 -69.11 -11.01
C ALA A 327 -62.09 -70.59 -11.46
N GLY A 328 -61.03 -71.21 -11.98
CA GLY A 328 -61.04 -72.64 -12.34
C GLY A 328 -61.14 -73.57 -11.13
N VAL A 329 -60.38 -73.27 -10.07
CA VAL A 329 -60.42 -73.98 -8.79
C VAL A 329 -61.80 -73.83 -8.12
N ASP A 330 -62.37 -72.62 -8.14
CA ASP A 330 -63.72 -72.34 -7.65
C ASP A 330 -64.80 -73.10 -8.44
N ALA A 331 -64.66 -73.17 -9.77
CA ALA A 331 -65.57 -73.95 -10.60
C ALA A 331 -65.48 -75.45 -10.31
N LEU A 332 -64.27 -75.99 -10.09
CA LEU A 332 -64.07 -77.39 -9.72
C LEU A 332 -64.68 -77.68 -8.33
N ARG A 333 -64.44 -76.81 -7.37
CA ARG A 333 -64.99 -76.86 -6.01
C ARG A 333 -66.52 -76.86 -6.04
N ALA A 334 -67.12 -75.95 -6.81
CA ALA A 334 -68.57 -75.90 -7.01
C ALA A 334 -69.13 -77.16 -7.68
N GLY A 335 -68.45 -77.69 -8.70
CA GLY A 335 -68.87 -78.92 -9.40
C GLY A 335 -68.78 -80.18 -8.52
N MET A 336 -67.82 -80.20 -7.60
CA MET A 336 -67.70 -81.29 -6.63
C MET A 336 -68.75 -81.24 -5.53
N GLY A 337 -68.99 -80.04 -4.99
CA GLY A 337 -70.10 -79.72 -4.11
C GLY A 337 -70.23 -80.62 -2.87
N SER A 338 -71.46 -81.05 -2.58
CA SER A 338 -71.81 -81.83 -1.39
C SER A 338 -72.74 -82.97 -1.78
N PRO A 339 -72.74 -84.10 -1.05
CA PRO A 339 -73.71 -85.19 -1.25
C PRO A 339 -75.18 -84.75 -1.28
N THR A 340 -75.51 -83.60 -0.68
CA THR A 340 -76.86 -83.05 -0.61
C THR A 340 -77.13 -81.91 -1.59
N ALA A 341 -76.11 -81.46 -2.33
CA ALA A 341 -76.22 -80.33 -3.25
C ALA A 341 -76.53 -80.84 -4.66
N ASP A 342 -77.72 -80.53 -5.16
CA ASP A 342 -78.21 -81.01 -6.45
C ASP A 342 -77.28 -80.63 -7.61
N GLY A 343 -77.07 -81.59 -8.52
CA GLY A 343 -76.27 -81.40 -9.73
C GLY A 343 -74.75 -81.50 -9.53
N THR A 344 -74.29 -81.88 -8.34
CA THR A 344 -72.86 -82.02 -8.02
C THR A 344 -72.39 -83.47 -8.16
N ILE A 345 -71.07 -83.67 -8.33
CA ILE A 345 -70.49 -85.01 -8.46
C ILE A 345 -70.75 -85.84 -7.20
N LEU A 346 -70.54 -85.28 -6.01
CA LEU A 346 -70.78 -86.00 -4.75
C LEU A 346 -72.26 -86.35 -4.55
N ASN A 347 -73.19 -85.47 -4.96
CA ASN A 347 -74.61 -85.77 -4.95
C ASN A 347 -74.99 -86.87 -5.96
N GLY A 348 -74.48 -86.81 -7.19
CA GLY A 348 -74.69 -87.85 -8.20
C GLY A 348 -74.19 -89.22 -7.74
N LEU A 349 -73.01 -89.28 -7.11
CA LEU A 349 -72.48 -90.51 -6.53
C LEU A 349 -73.34 -91.01 -5.37
N ALA A 350 -73.83 -90.11 -4.50
CA ALA A 350 -74.74 -90.48 -3.41
C ALA A 350 -76.08 -91.03 -3.94
N GLN A 351 -76.63 -90.44 -5.01
CA GLN A 351 -77.84 -90.92 -5.67
C GLN A 351 -77.62 -92.29 -6.33
N VAL A 352 -76.50 -92.50 -7.03
CA VAL A 352 -76.15 -93.79 -7.62
C VAL A 352 -75.95 -94.85 -6.54
N ALA A 353 -75.23 -94.54 -5.45
CA ALA A 353 -75.08 -95.45 -4.32
C ALA A 353 -76.43 -95.82 -3.69
N GLY A 354 -77.31 -94.83 -3.50
CA GLY A 354 -78.68 -95.05 -3.00
C GLY A 354 -79.52 -95.92 -3.93
N GLY A 355 -79.49 -95.67 -5.24
CA GLY A 355 -80.19 -96.47 -6.25
C GLY A 355 -79.63 -97.89 -6.36
N LEU A 356 -78.31 -98.06 -6.29
CA LEU A 356 -77.68 -99.38 -6.23
C LEU A 356 -78.07 -100.14 -4.96
N GLY A 357 -78.24 -99.46 -3.83
CA GLY A 357 -78.77 -100.06 -2.60
C GLY A 357 -80.22 -100.56 -2.76
N GLN A 358 -81.05 -99.83 -3.51
CA GLN A 358 -82.42 -100.28 -3.83
C GLN A 358 -82.43 -101.48 -4.78
N VAL A 359 -81.57 -101.49 -5.80
CA VAL A 359 -81.42 -102.63 -6.72
C VAL A 359 -80.91 -103.86 -5.98
N ASP A 360 -79.91 -103.70 -5.12
CA ASP A 360 -79.35 -104.77 -4.29
C ASP A 360 -80.40 -105.38 -3.36
N ALA A 361 -81.17 -104.54 -2.64
CA ALA A 361 -82.30 -105.00 -1.81
C ALA A 361 -83.39 -105.71 -2.63
N GLY A 362 -83.66 -105.27 -3.86
CA GLY A 362 -84.58 -105.93 -4.79
C GLY A 362 -84.05 -107.29 -5.28
N LEU A 363 -82.74 -107.37 -5.55
CA LEU A 363 -82.08 -108.62 -5.93
C LEU A 363 -82.04 -109.60 -4.77
N ASP A 364 -81.84 -109.16 -3.53
CA ASP A 364 -81.94 -109.98 -2.32
C ASP A 364 -83.35 -110.58 -2.18
N GLY A 365 -84.39 -109.77 -2.41
CA GLY A 365 -85.77 -110.24 -2.43
C GLY A 365 -86.02 -111.30 -3.52
N LEU A 366 -85.47 -111.10 -4.72
CA LEU A 366 -85.59 -112.06 -5.82
C LEU A 366 -84.76 -113.33 -5.59
N ALA A 367 -83.57 -113.19 -5.01
CA ALA A 367 -82.68 -114.28 -4.62
C ALA A 367 -83.28 -115.13 -3.50
N ALA A 368 -84.11 -114.55 -2.63
CA ALA A 368 -84.89 -115.29 -1.64
C ALA A 368 -86.10 -116.01 -2.26
N GLY A 369 -86.81 -115.37 -3.20
CA GLY A 369 -88.05 -115.90 -3.79
C GLY A 369 -87.87 -116.94 -4.89
N LEU A 370 -86.87 -116.81 -5.77
CA LEU A 370 -86.65 -117.73 -6.89
C LEU A 370 -86.31 -119.17 -6.45
N PRO A 371 -85.45 -119.41 -5.45
CA PRO A 371 -85.20 -120.76 -4.93
C PRO A 371 -86.46 -121.39 -4.31
N GLN A 372 -87.32 -120.59 -3.70
CA GLN A 372 -88.59 -121.06 -3.14
C GLN A 372 -89.57 -121.46 -4.25
N ALA A 373 -89.69 -120.63 -5.30
CA ALA A 373 -90.50 -120.94 -6.48
C ALA A 373 -89.97 -122.18 -7.23
N LYS A 374 -88.65 -122.30 -7.38
CA LYS A 374 -87.99 -123.48 -7.94
C LYS A 374 -88.27 -124.72 -7.10
N GLY A 375 -88.12 -124.63 -5.77
CA GLY A 375 -88.43 -125.71 -4.85
C GLY A 375 -89.90 -126.16 -4.94
N GLY A 376 -90.84 -125.23 -5.09
CA GLY A 376 -92.25 -125.55 -5.33
C GLY A 376 -92.50 -126.26 -6.66
N VAL A 377 -91.90 -125.77 -7.76
CA VAL A 377 -91.98 -126.44 -9.08
C VAL A 377 -91.34 -127.82 -9.05
N ASP A 378 -90.18 -127.96 -8.41
CA ASP A 378 -89.48 -129.22 -8.21
C ASP A 378 -90.32 -130.22 -7.41
N GLN A 379 -91.02 -129.76 -6.36
CA GLN A 379 -91.96 -130.58 -5.58
C GLN A 379 -93.16 -131.05 -6.41
N VAL A 380 -93.77 -130.17 -7.20
CA VAL A 380 -94.90 -130.53 -8.08
C VAL A 380 -94.43 -131.49 -9.18
N GLN A 381 -93.27 -131.23 -9.79
CA GLN A 381 -92.66 -132.11 -10.78
C GLN A 381 -92.37 -133.50 -10.19
N ALA A 382 -91.81 -133.57 -8.99
CA ALA A 382 -91.52 -134.83 -8.30
C ALA A 382 -92.80 -135.61 -7.97
N GLY A 383 -93.84 -134.95 -7.48
CA GLY A 383 -95.14 -135.57 -7.22
C GLY A 383 -95.82 -136.08 -8.50
N LEU A 384 -95.69 -135.33 -9.59
CA LEU A 384 -96.20 -135.72 -10.91
C LEU A 384 -95.45 -136.92 -11.47
N ALA A 385 -94.11 -136.90 -11.40
CA ALA A 385 -93.25 -138.00 -11.81
C ALA A 385 -93.55 -139.28 -11.01
N ALA A 386 -93.82 -139.17 -9.70
CA ALA A 386 -94.24 -140.29 -8.87
C ALA A 386 -95.60 -140.87 -9.32
N ALA A 387 -96.51 -140.05 -9.86
CA ALA A 387 -97.81 -140.51 -10.35
C ALA A 387 -97.74 -141.29 -11.68
N VAL A 388 -96.71 -141.04 -12.52
CA VAL A 388 -96.46 -141.74 -13.81
C VAL A 388 -95.45 -142.88 -13.74
N ALA A 389 -94.66 -142.99 -12.67
CA ALA A 389 -93.70 -144.07 -12.48
C ALA A 389 -94.40 -145.45 -12.37
N ALA A 390 -93.71 -146.51 -12.79
CA ALA A 390 -94.24 -147.86 -12.78
C ALA A 390 -94.72 -148.28 -11.37
N GLY A 391 -96.03 -148.52 -11.22
CA GLY A 391 -96.68 -148.85 -9.95
C GLY A 391 -97.40 -147.68 -9.25
N GLY A 392 -97.43 -146.49 -9.86
CA GLY A 392 -98.15 -145.31 -9.36
C GLY A 392 -99.67 -145.37 -9.50
N PRO A 393 -100.42 -144.36 -9.02
CA PRO A 393 -101.89 -144.37 -8.98
C PRO A 393 -102.54 -144.54 -10.36
N ALA A 394 -101.95 -143.98 -11.41
CA ALA A 394 -102.45 -144.14 -12.78
C ALA A 394 -102.30 -145.59 -13.28
N ASP A 395 -101.17 -146.25 -12.97
CA ASP A 395 -100.94 -147.66 -13.27
C ASP A 395 -101.76 -148.59 -12.37
N GLN A 396 -101.98 -148.22 -11.10
CA GLN A 396 -102.89 -148.92 -10.21
C GLN A 396 -104.33 -148.86 -10.71
N LEU A 397 -104.78 -147.70 -11.22
CA LEU A 397 -106.10 -147.55 -11.83
C LEU A 397 -106.20 -148.38 -13.12
N LEU A 398 -105.15 -148.36 -13.95
CA LEU A 398 -105.07 -149.17 -15.17
C LEU A 398 -105.10 -150.67 -14.85
N ALA A 399 -104.40 -151.08 -13.78
CA ALA A 399 -104.40 -152.44 -13.28
C ALA A 399 -105.76 -152.83 -12.68
N LEU A 400 -106.41 -151.96 -11.90
CA LEU A 400 -107.78 -152.16 -11.38
C LEU A 400 -108.80 -152.31 -12.50
N LEU A 401 -108.73 -151.45 -13.52
CA LEU A 401 -109.55 -151.58 -14.74
C LEU A 401 -109.26 -152.91 -15.44
N GLY A 402 -108.01 -153.37 -15.45
CA GLY A 402 -107.61 -154.70 -15.93
C GLY A 402 -108.20 -155.86 -15.12
N VAL A 403 -108.27 -155.74 -13.79
CA VAL A 403 -108.89 -156.75 -12.90
C VAL A 403 -110.41 -156.77 -13.07
N VAL A 404 -111.07 -155.61 -13.13
CA VAL A 404 -112.51 -155.49 -13.40
C VAL A 404 -112.85 -156.13 -14.76
N ARG A 405 -111.99 -155.93 -15.77
CA ARG A 405 -112.13 -156.57 -17.09
C ARG A 405 -112.08 -158.09 -17.02
N MET A 406 -111.23 -158.69 -16.17
CA MET A 406 -111.13 -160.16 -16.02
C MET A 406 -112.34 -160.78 -15.28
N GLY A 407 -113.11 -159.99 -14.53
CA GLY A 407 -114.30 -160.45 -13.81
C GLY A 407 -115.60 -160.46 -14.63
N LEU A 408 -115.60 -159.90 -15.84
CA LEU A 408 -116.79 -159.81 -16.71
C LEU A 408 -116.80 -160.94 -17.76
N PRO A 409 -117.80 -161.85 -17.74
CA PRO A 409 -117.90 -162.93 -18.73
C PRO A 409 -118.15 -162.38 -20.13
N GLY A 410 -117.29 -162.74 -21.10
CA GLY A 410 -117.39 -162.33 -22.51
C GLY A 410 -116.23 -161.46 -23.05
N CYS A 411 -115.25 -161.09 -22.21
CA CYS A 411 -114.23 -160.10 -22.58
C CYS A 411 -112.82 -160.69 -22.78
N ALA A 412 -112.77 -161.85 -23.46
CA ALA A 412 -111.53 -162.48 -23.92
C ALA A 412 -111.04 -161.86 -25.25
N PRO A 413 -109.72 -161.73 -25.47
CA PRO A 413 -109.19 -161.12 -26.69
C PRO A 413 -109.49 -162.00 -27.92
N GLY A 414 -110.30 -161.51 -28.87
CA GLY A 414 -110.38 -162.08 -30.23
C GLY A 414 -111.75 -162.52 -30.77
N ALA A 415 -112.88 -162.30 -30.09
CA ALA A 415 -114.22 -162.62 -30.64
C ALA A 415 -114.87 -161.43 -31.38
N PRO A 416 -115.47 -161.60 -32.58
CA PRO A 416 -116.08 -160.51 -33.35
C PRO A 416 -117.49 -160.17 -32.84
N VAL A 417 -117.76 -158.88 -32.61
CA VAL A 417 -119.07 -158.36 -32.15
C VAL A 417 -119.51 -157.15 -32.98
N ALA A 418 -120.80 -157.14 -33.32
CA ALA A 418 -121.53 -156.02 -33.92
C ALA A 418 -122.51 -155.42 -32.88
N ALA A 419 -122.27 -154.15 -32.52
CA ALA A 419 -123.08 -153.06 -31.91
C ALA A 419 -124.28 -153.33 -30.94
N PRO A 420 -124.58 -152.39 -30.00
CA PRO A 420 -123.70 -151.52 -29.21
C PRO A 420 -123.90 -151.65 -27.68
N ALA A 421 -122.92 -151.15 -26.92
CA ALA A 421 -122.93 -150.93 -25.47
C ALA A 421 -122.85 -152.18 -24.58
N THR A 422 -121.68 -152.81 -24.56
CA THR A 422 -121.31 -153.73 -23.46
C THR A 422 -120.36 -153.02 -22.47
N PRO A 423 -120.36 -153.39 -21.17
CA PRO A 423 -119.47 -152.81 -20.15
C PRO A 423 -117.98 -152.84 -20.54
N CYS A 424 -117.58 -153.80 -21.37
CA CYS A 424 -116.19 -153.95 -21.80
C CYS A 424 -115.74 -152.91 -22.82
N GLU A 425 -116.65 -152.31 -23.59
CA GLU A 425 -116.32 -151.19 -24.46
C GLU A 425 -116.06 -149.93 -23.65
N ALA A 426 -116.82 -149.68 -22.58
CA ALA A 426 -116.56 -148.58 -21.64
C ALA A 426 -115.24 -148.75 -20.87
N LEU A 427 -114.90 -149.97 -20.44
CA LEU A 427 -113.60 -150.29 -19.82
C LEU A 427 -112.43 -150.14 -20.78
N ASN A 428 -112.60 -150.57 -22.04
CA ASN A 428 -111.60 -150.35 -23.08
C ASN A 428 -111.43 -148.85 -23.34
N THR A 429 -112.51 -148.07 -23.44
CA THR A 429 -112.43 -146.61 -23.61
C THR A 429 -111.77 -145.91 -22.41
N ALA A 430 -112.01 -146.35 -21.18
CA ALA A 430 -111.37 -145.79 -19.98
C ALA A 430 -109.88 -146.15 -19.88
N SER A 431 -109.53 -147.42 -20.09
CA SER A 431 -108.13 -147.86 -20.18
C SER A 431 -107.44 -147.16 -21.36
N PHE A 432 -108.20 -146.93 -22.44
CA PHE A 432 -107.73 -146.25 -23.63
C PHE A 432 -107.38 -144.79 -23.34
N ALA A 433 -108.34 -144.06 -22.76
CA ALA A 433 -108.19 -142.69 -22.32
C ALA A 433 -107.02 -142.49 -21.34
N ILE A 434 -106.59 -143.53 -20.61
CA ILE A 434 -105.48 -143.42 -19.66
C ILE A 434 -104.11 -143.68 -20.30
N SER A 435 -104.00 -144.62 -21.25
CA SER A 435 -102.69 -145.28 -21.55
C SER A 435 -102.17 -145.22 -22.99
N HIS A 436 -102.86 -144.54 -23.91
CA HIS A 436 -102.46 -144.60 -25.33
C HIS A 436 -101.43 -143.53 -25.70
N PRO A 437 -100.56 -143.82 -26.69
CA PRO A 437 -99.64 -142.81 -27.21
C PRO A 437 -100.39 -141.76 -28.05
N ALA A 438 -99.85 -140.55 -28.11
CA ALA A 438 -100.41 -139.50 -28.96
C ALA A 438 -100.42 -139.90 -30.45
N GLY A 439 -101.44 -139.47 -31.18
CA GLY A 439 -101.62 -139.77 -32.60
C GLY A 439 -102.23 -141.13 -32.94
N ALA A 440 -102.58 -141.96 -31.94
CA ALA A 440 -103.16 -143.28 -32.16
C ALA A 440 -104.56 -143.25 -32.82
N LEU A 441 -105.33 -142.17 -32.61
CA LEU A 441 -106.65 -141.94 -33.24
C LEU A 441 -106.67 -140.82 -34.30
N GLY A 442 -105.50 -140.37 -34.77
CA GLY A 442 -105.37 -139.30 -35.77
C GLY A 442 -104.72 -138.02 -35.23
N ALA A 443 -104.59 -137.01 -36.09
CA ALA A 443 -103.73 -135.84 -35.85
C ALA A 443 -104.13 -134.94 -34.65
N THR A 444 -105.33 -135.10 -34.08
CA THR A 444 -105.82 -134.36 -32.89
C THR A 444 -105.82 -135.20 -31.61
N ASP A 445 -105.37 -136.45 -31.66
CA ASP A 445 -105.25 -137.32 -30.49
C ASP A 445 -103.99 -136.95 -29.69
N THR A 446 -104.21 -136.39 -28.51
CA THR A 446 -103.13 -135.93 -27.61
C THR A 446 -102.58 -137.06 -26.72
N GLY A 447 -103.00 -138.30 -26.94
CA GLY A 447 -102.63 -139.46 -26.14
C GLY A 447 -103.41 -139.53 -24.84
N GLY A 448 -103.25 -140.63 -24.10
CA GLY A 448 -103.93 -140.87 -22.83
C GLY A 448 -103.40 -140.01 -21.68
N VAL A 449 -104.15 -139.96 -20.58
CA VAL A 449 -103.86 -139.16 -19.38
C VAL A 449 -102.43 -139.36 -18.86
N LYS A 450 -101.89 -140.59 -18.88
CA LYS A 450 -100.50 -140.87 -18.43
C LYS A 450 -99.44 -140.18 -19.30
N GLN A 451 -99.67 -140.13 -20.62
CA GLN A 451 -98.77 -139.49 -21.58
C GLN A 451 -98.79 -137.96 -21.41
N GLN A 452 -99.99 -137.39 -21.23
CA GLN A 452 -100.17 -135.97 -20.94
C GLN A 452 -99.49 -135.57 -19.62
N LEU A 453 -99.59 -136.42 -18.60
CA LEU A 453 -98.93 -136.20 -17.29
C LEU A 453 -97.39 -136.24 -17.40
N THR A 454 -96.86 -137.13 -18.26
CA THR A 454 -95.42 -137.20 -18.54
C THR A 454 -94.93 -135.96 -19.30
N ALA A 455 -95.69 -135.49 -20.28
CA ALA A 455 -95.38 -134.25 -21.00
C ALA A 455 -95.42 -133.03 -20.07
N ALA A 456 -96.39 -132.97 -19.15
CA ALA A 456 -96.47 -131.92 -18.13
C ALA A 456 -95.28 -131.98 -17.14
N ALA A 457 -94.82 -133.17 -16.73
CA ALA A 457 -93.63 -133.33 -15.90
C ALA A 457 -92.34 -132.89 -16.61
N ALA A 458 -92.21 -133.20 -17.89
CA ALA A 458 -91.08 -132.74 -18.70
C ALA A 458 -91.10 -131.21 -18.88
N GLY A 459 -92.28 -130.62 -19.13
CA GLY A 459 -92.48 -129.17 -19.18
C GLY A 459 -92.13 -128.47 -17.87
N LEU A 460 -92.54 -129.04 -16.72
CA LEU A 460 -92.15 -128.54 -15.40
C LEU A 460 -90.64 -128.66 -15.15
N GLY A 461 -89.98 -129.69 -15.68
CA GLY A 461 -88.52 -129.82 -15.65
C GLY A 461 -87.79 -128.73 -16.44
N GLN A 462 -88.35 -128.31 -17.59
CA GLN A 462 -87.84 -127.16 -18.32
C GLN A 462 -88.03 -125.85 -17.53
N VAL A 463 -89.19 -125.68 -16.88
CA VAL A 463 -89.45 -124.53 -15.99
C VAL A 463 -88.48 -124.50 -14.81
N SER A 464 -88.25 -125.64 -14.15
CA SER A 464 -87.29 -125.79 -13.05
C SER A 464 -85.85 -125.47 -13.46
N THR A 465 -85.43 -125.92 -14.64
CA THR A 465 -84.10 -125.62 -15.22
C THR A 465 -83.99 -124.13 -15.55
N GLY A 466 -85.04 -123.54 -16.12
CA GLY A 466 -85.15 -122.10 -16.39
C GLY A 466 -85.08 -121.26 -15.11
N LEU A 467 -85.74 -121.68 -14.03
CA LEU A 467 -85.64 -121.03 -12.72
C LEU A 467 -84.23 -121.19 -12.12
N GLY A 468 -83.57 -122.33 -12.31
CA GLY A 468 -82.18 -122.53 -11.87
C GLY A 468 -81.20 -121.59 -12.60
N ALA A 469 -81.38 -121.43 -13.91
CA ALA A 469 -80.63 -120.45 -14.69
C ALA A 469 -80.93 -119.01 -14.25
N ALA A 470 -82.19 -118.70 -13.89
CA ALA A 470 -82.57 -117.40 -13.35
C ALA A 470 -81.95 -117.13 -11.97
N VAL A 471 -81.87 -118.12 -11.08
CA VAL A 471 -81.17 -118.02 -9.78
C VAL A 471 -79.68 -117.73 -10.00
N ALA A 472 -79.03 -118.46 -10.91
CA ALA A 472 -77.63 -118.23 -11.24
C ALA A 472 -77.42 -116.82 -11.86
N GLY A 473 -78.32 -116.40 -12.75
CA GLY A 473 -78.30 -115.05 -13.35
C GLY A 473 -78.52 -113.94 -12.32
N VAL A 474 -79.41 -114.12 -11.36
CA VAL A 474 -79.62 -113.17 -10.24
C VAL A 474 -78.39 -113.13 -9.32
N GLY A 475 -77.74 -114.26 -9.06
CA GLY A 475 -76.48 -114.31 -8.32
C GLY A 475 -75.33 -113.58 -9.02
N GLN A 476 -75.21 -113.74 -10.34
CA GLN A 476 -74.25 -112.99 -11.15
C GLN A 476 -74.54 -111.49 -11.17
N LEU A 477 -75.82 -111.11 -11.26
CA LEU A 477 -76.25 -109.72 -11.23
C LEU A 477 -76.01 -109.07 -9.86
N SER A 478 -76.30 -109.77 -8.76
CA SER A 478 -75.98 -109.35 -7.39
C SER A 478 -74.48 -109.12 -7.20
N ALA A 479 -73.63 -110.07 -7.62
CA ALA A 479 -72.17 -109.89 -7.58
C ALA A 479 -71.70 -108.68 -8.41
N GLY A 480 -72.32 -108.46 -9.58
CA GLY A 480 -72.07 -107.29 -10.41
C GLY A 480 -72.48 -105.97 -9.74
N VAL A 481 -73.62 -105.94 -9.04
CA VAL A 481 -74.09 -104.78 -8.27
C VAL A 481 -73.17 -104.50 -7.07
N THR A 482 -72.73 -105.52 -6.33
CA THR A 482 -71.75 -105.35 -5.23
C THR A 482 -70.42 -104.79 -5.73
N ALA A 483 -69.91 -105.30 -6.87
CA ALA A 483 -68.69 -104.78 -7.48
C ALA A 483 -68.83 -103.32 -7.91
N LEU A 484 -69.99 -102.95 -8.45
CA LEU A 484 -70.30 -101.57 -8.84
C LEU A 484 -70.45 -100.64 -7.62
N GLN A 485 -71.10 -101.10 -6.54
CA GLN A 485 -71.18 -100.37 -5.27
C GLN A 485 -69.77 -100.09 -4.70
N ALA A 486 -68.88 -101.07 -4.73
CA ALA A 486 -67.49 -100.89 -4.31
C ALA A 486 -66.72 -99.90 -5.20
N GLY A 487 -67.00 -99.90 -6.51
CA GLY A 487 -66.47 -98.91 -7.45
C GLY A 487 -66.96 -97.49 -7.14
N VAL A 488 -68.25 -97.31 -6.88
CA VAL A 488 -68.86 -96.02 -6.51
C VAL A 488 -68.32 -95.52 -5.17
N ALA A 489 -68.13 -96.39 -4.17
CA ALA A 489 -67.54 -96.03 -2.88
C ALA A 489 -66.08 -95.53 -3.01
N LYS A 490 -65.28 -96.17 -3.88
CA LYS A 490 -63.91 -95.70 -4.19
C LYS A 490 -63.93 -94.33 -4.89
N LEU A 491 -64.87 -94.14 -5.82
CA LEU A 491 -65.01 -92.89 -6.54
C LEU A 491 -65.48 -91.75 -5.62
N ASP A 492 -66.37 -92.05 -4.65
CA ASP A 492 -66.82 -91.13 -3.60
C ASP A 492 -65.67 -90.75 -2.66
N GLY A 493 -64.88 -91.73 -2.24
CA GLY A 493 -63.67 -91.49 -1.45
C GLY A 493 -62.65 -90.61 -2.19
N GLY A 494 -62.41 -90.89 -3.47
CA GLY A 494 -61.55 -90.06 -4.33
C GLY A 494 -62.08 -88.64 -4.50
N ALA A 495 -63.38 -88.48 -4.77
CA ALA A 495 -64.03 -87.18 -4.88
C ALA A 495 -63.95 -86.41 -3.55
N LYS A 496 -64.16 -87.03 -2.40
CA LYS A 496 -63.99 -86.37 -1.09
C LYS A 496 -62.55 -85.94 -0.82
N GLN A 497 -61.56 -86.74 -1.22
CA GLN A 497 -60.15 -86.38 -1.09
C GLN A 497 -59.80 -85.16 -1.96
N VAL A 498 -60.33 -85.08 -3.18
CA VAL A 498 -60.14 -83.89 -4.02
C VAL A 498 -60.83 -82.67 -3.38
N ALA A 499 -62.00 -82.84 -2.73
CA ALA A 499 -62.73 -81.74 -2.09
C ALA A 499 -61.93 -81.16 -0.93
N ALA A 500 -61.38 -82.03 -0.07
CA ALA A 500 -60.52 -81.65 1.04
C ALA A 500 -59.16 -81.09 0.61
N GLY A 501 -58.66 -81.45 -0.58
CA GLY A 501 -57.47 -80.84 -1.15
C GLY A 501 -57.73 -79.41 -1.68
N LEU A 502 -58.94 -79.15 -2.13
CA LEU A 502 -59.38 -77.82 -2.58
C LEU A 502 -59.64 -76.89 -1.38
N GLU A 503 -60.17 -77.42 -0.28
CA GLU A 503 -60.51 -76.68 0.95
C GLU A 503 -59.97 -77.40 2.19
N SER A 504 -59.07 -76.78 2.94
CA SER A 504 -58.59 -77.36 4.21
C SER A 504 -59.28 -76.76 5.44
N GLY A 505 -59.76 -75.51 5.34
CA GLY A 505 -60.25 -74.72 6.48
C GLY A 505 -59.19 -74.41 7.55
N ASP A 506 -57.96 -74.91 7.40
CA ASP A 506 -56.84 -74.71 8.33
C ASP A 506 -55.96 -73.56 7.82
N PRO A 507 -55.93 -72.39 8.49
CA PRO A 507 -55.12 -71.25 8.06
C PRO A 507 -53.61 -71.52 8.10
N THR A 508 -53.15 -72.58 8.79
CA THR A 508 -51.74 -73.00 8.82
C THR A 508 -51.36 -73.98 7.72
N LYS A 509 -52.36 -74.59 7.06
CA LYS A 509 -52.20 -75.51 5.93
C LYS A 509 -53.31 -75.25 4.91
N PRO A 510 -53.32 -74.08 4.26
CA PRO A 510 -54.39 -73.71 3.35
C PRO A 510 -54.55 -74.76 2.24
N GLY A 511 -55.80 -75.00 1.84
CA GLY A 511 -56.10 -75.76 0.64
C GLY A 511 -55.66 -74.98 -0.61
N VAL A 512 -55.84 -75.58 -1.78
CA VAL A 512 -55.46 -74.94 -3.04
C VAL A 512 -56.22 -73.62 -3.27
N ALA A 513 -57.48 -73.53 -2.86
CA ALA A 513 -58.27 -72.31 -3.00
C ALA A 513 -57.75 -71.18 -2.09
N GLU A 514 -57.56 -71.44 -0.79
CA GLU A 514 -57.09 -70.41 0.15
C GLU A 514 -55.64 -69.97 -0.16
N GLY A 515 -54.78 -70.89 -0.61
CA GLY A 515 -53.42 -70.55 -1.04
C GLY A 515 -53.41 -69.66 -2.28
N LEU A 516 -54.38 -69.84 -3.18
CA LEU A 516 -54.51 -69.03 -4.38
C LEU A 516 -55.12 -67.65 -4.10
N ASP A 517 -56.06 -67.55 -3.15
CA ASP A 517 -56.55 -66.27 -2.62
C ASP A 517 -55.39 -65.44 -2.04
N GLN A 518 -54.53 -66.07 -1.24
CA GLN A 518 -53.33 -65.43 -0.68
C GLN A 518 -52.36 -64.98 -1.78
N LEU A 519 -52.16 -65.79 -2.82
CA LEU A 519 -51.32 -65.43 -3.96
C LEU A 519 -51.90 -64.23 -4.74
N VAL A 520 -53.20 -64.21 -5.02
CA VAL A 520 -53.88 -63.10 -5.70
C VAL A 520 -53.80 -61.81 -4.87
N ALA A 521 -53.99 -61.89 -3.55
CA ALA A 521 -53.83 -60.77 -2.65
C ALA A 521 -52.39 -60.24 -2.65
N GLY A 522 -51.40 -61.14 -2.50
CA GLY A 522 -49.98 -60.80 -2.52
C GLY A 522 -49.53 -60.16 -3.85
N LEU A 523 -49.98 -60.70 -4.99
CA LEU A 523 -49.72 -60.13 -6.32
C LEU A 523 -50.37 -58.76 -6.48
N THR A 524 -51.58 -58.55 -5.94
CA THR A 524 -52.25 -57.23 -5.96
C THR A 524 -51.44 -56.20 -5.18
N THR A 525 -50.97 -56.55 -3.98
CA THR A 525 -50.08 -55.69 -3.18
C THR A 525 -48.77 -55.42 -3.91
N ALA A 526 -48.16 -56.43 -4.54
CA ALA A 526 -46.92 -56.28 -5.29
C ALA A 526 -47.07 -55.32 -6.48
N VAL A 527 -48.17 -55.40 -7.24
CA VAL A 527 -48.48 -54.44 -8.33
C VAL A 527 -48.53 -53.00 -7.79
N GLY A 528 -49.20 -52.79 -6.64
CA GLY A 528 -49.27 -51.48 -6.00
C GLY A 528 -47.90 -50.96 -5.55
N GLY A 529 -47.11 -51.81 -4.88
CA GLY A 529 -45.77 -51.46 -4.39
C GLY A 529 -44.78 -51.14 -5.50
N VAL A 530 -44.78 -51.91 -6.59
CA VAL A 530 -43.95 -51.64 -7.78
C VAL A 530 -44.33 -50.30 -8.42
N SER A 531 -45.62 -49.98 -8.49
CA SER A 531 -46.11 -48.71 -9.03
C SER A 531 -45.65 -47.52 -8.19
N GLN A 532 -45.72 -47.62 -6.86
CA GLN A 532 -45.22 -46.60 -5.95
C GLN A 532 -43.69 -46.43 -6.05
N LEU A 533 -42.95 -47.53 -6.10
CA LEU A 533 -41.50 -47.48 -6.24
C LEU A 533 -41.08 -46.87 -7.58
N ALA A 534 -41.80 -47.15 -8.67
CA ALA A 534 -41.56 -46.55 -9.98
C ALA A 534 -41.76 -45.02 -9.95
N ALA A 535 -42.81 -44.55 -9.26
CA ALA A 535 -43.08 -43.14 -9.08
C ALA A 535 -41.96 -42.46 -8.24
N GLY A 536 -41.58 -43.07 -7.12
CA GLY A 536 -40.48 -42.57 -6.28
C GLY A 536 -39.14 -42.53 -7.00
N ALA A 537 -38.82 -43.55 -7.80
CA ALA A 537 -37.60 -43.56 -8.62
C ALA A 537 -37.58 -42.43 -9.66
N LYS A 538 -38.73 -42.13 -10.28
CA LYS A 538 -38.88 -41.03 -11.24
C LYS A 538 -38.72 -39.66 -10.57
N GLU A 539 -39.32 -39.47 -9.39
CA GLU A 539 -39.17 -38.24 -8.60
C GLU A 539 -37.72 -38.02 -8.18
N ALA A 540 -37.07 -39.06 -7.65
CA ALA A 540 -35.66 -39.02 -7.28
C ALA A 540 -34.75 -38.75 -8.50
N SER A 541 -35.06 -39.32 -9.67
CA SER A 541 -34.33 -39.04 -10.91
C SER A 541 -34.46 -37.57 -11.31
N THR A 542 -35.67 -37.00 -11.22
CA THR A 542 -35.93 -35.57 -11.49
C THR A 542 -35.18 -34.65 -10.52
N GLY A 543 -35.18 -35.01 -9.23
CA GLY A 543 -34.41 -34.31 -8.20
C GLY A 543 -32.91 -34.35 -8.47
N SER A 544 -32.40 -35.49 -8.96
CA SER A 544 -30.99 -35.65 -9.33
C SER A 544 -30.61 -34.77 -10.53
N VAL A 545 -31.46 -34.69 -11.56
CA VAL A 545 -31.26 -33.74 -12.69
C VAL A 545 -31.23 -32.29 -12.20
N THR A 546 -32.13 -31.93 -11.28
CA THR A 546 -32.18 -30.57 -10.71
C THR A 546 -30.91 -30.26 -9.92
N LEU A 547 -30.43 -31.20 -9.10
CA LEU A 547 -29.16 -31.09 -8.38
C LEU A 547 -27.97 -30.94 -9.32
N ALA A 548 -27.92 -31.73 -10.40
CA ALA A 548 -26.89 -31.62 -11.43
C ALA A 548 -26.93 -30.23 -12.09
N GLY A 549 -28.11 -29.69 -12.37
CA GLY A 549 -28.29 -28.33 -12.90
C GLY A 549 -27.74 -27.26 -11.95
N GLY A 550 -28.12 -27.31 -10.67
CA GLY A 550 -27.68 -26.34 -9.66
C GLY A 550 -26.18 -26.40 -9.38
N THR A 551 -25.59 -27.60 -9.35
CA THR A 551 -24.15 -27.78 -9.16
C THR A 551 -23.34 -27.24 -10.34
N ARG A 552 -23.81 -27.41 -11.59
CA ARG A 552 -23.20 -26.77 -12.77
C ARG A 552 -23.28 -25.25 -12.71
N GLN A 553 -24.42 -24.68 -12.33
CA GLN A 553 -24.54 -23.22 -12.16
C GLN A 553 -23.55 -22.67 -11.13
N LEU A 554 -23.36 -23.39 -10.02
CA LEU A 554 -22.37 -23.01 -9.01
C LEU A 554 -20.92 -23.20 -9.52
N ALA A 555 -20.64 -24.23 -10.33
CA ALA A 555 -19.34 -24.37 -11.00
C ALA A 555 -19.04 -23.20 -11.96
N ASP A 556 -20.03 -22.78 -12.76
CA ASP A 556 -19.91 -21.64 -13.65
C ASP A 556 -19.68 -20.34 -12.88
N GLY A 557 -20.42 -20.15 -11.77
CA GLY A 557 -20.24 -19.02 -10.87
C GLY A 557 -18.84 -18.98 -10.26
N ALA A 558 -18.36 -20.12 -9.76
CA ALA A 558 -17.01 -20.25 -9.23
C ALA A 558 -15.93 -19.98 -10.29
N THR A 559 -16.14 -20.43 -11.53
CA THR A 559 -15.24 -20.16 -12.67
C THR A 559 -15.19 -18.66 -12.99
N LYS A 560 -16.34 -17.98 -13.03
CA LYS A 560 -16.39 -16.52 -13.24
C LYS A 560 -15.68 -15.76 -12.12
N ALA A 561 -15.91 -16.15 -10.87
CA ALA A 561 -15.25 -15.55 -9.71
C ALA A 561 -13.74 -15.80 -9.73
N ALA A 562 -13.28 -16.99 -10.14
CA ALA A 562 -11.87 -17.31 -10.30
C ALA A 562 -11.20 -16.44 -11.38
N SER A 563 -11.89 -16.19 -12.49
CA SER A 563 -11.42 -15.26 -13.51
C SER A 563 -11.32 -13.83 -12.97
N GLY A 564 -12.32 -13.35 -12.23
CA GLY A 564 -12.26 -12.04 -11.58
C GLY A 564 -11.13 -11.92 -10.55
N ALA A 565 -10.85 -12.99 -9.80
CA ALA A 565 -9.71 -13.03 -8.89
C ALA A 565 -8.36 -12.99 -9.63
N LYS A 566 -8.24 -13.61 -10.81
CA LYS A 566 -7.06 -13.48 -11.67
C LYS A 566 -6.88 -12.08 -12.26
N GLU A 567 -7.99 -11.42 -12.62
CA GLU A 567 -7.94 -10.02 -13.07
C GLU A 567 -7.49 -9.09 -11.94
N LEU A 568 -7.96 -9.34 -10.71
CA LEU A 568 -7.50 -8.64 -9.51
C LEU A 568 -6.01 -8.88 -9.26
N ASP A 569 -5.54 -10.13 -9.34
CA ASP A 569 -4.11 -10.49 -9.22
C ASP A 569 -3.25 -9.70 -10.23
N ALA A 570 -3.67 -9.68 -11.50
CA ALA A 570 -2.97 -8.93 -12.54
C ALA A 570 -3.01 -7.41 -12.30
N GLY A 571 -4.12 -6.88 -11.77
CA GLY A 571 -4.24 -5.48 -11.38
C GLY A 571 -3.30 -5.12 -10.22
N LEU A 572 -3.24 -5.97 -9.20
CA LEU A 572 -2.35 -5.81 -8.04
C LEU A 572 -0.88 -5.92 -8.43
N ALA A 573 -0.53 -6.78 -9.39
CA ALA A 573 0.81 -6.84 -9.96
C ALA A 573 1.23 -5.49 -10.57
N LYS A 574 0.35 -4.87 -11.38
CA LYS A 574 0.62 -3.54 -11.96
C LYS A 574 0.77 -2.45 -10.90
N ILE A 575 -0.04 -2.52 -9.84
CA ILE A 575 0.04 -1.58 -8.71
C ILE A 575 1.37 -1.76 -7.97
N ALA A 576 1.76 -3.00 -7.66
CA ALA A 576 3.03 -3.30 -7.01
C ALA A 576 4.22 -2.82 -7.85
N ASP A 577 4.19 -3.03 -9.17
CA ASP A 577 5.22 -2.54 -10.08
C ASP A 577 5.28 -1.01 -10.11
N GLY A 578 4.14 -0.33 -10.16
CA GLY A 578 4.10 1.14 -10.09
C GLY A 578 4.62 1.69 -8.75
N GLN A 579 4.32 1.01 -7.64
CA GLN A 579 4.83 1.37 -6.32
C GLN A 579 6.33 1.14 -6.21
N ARG A 580 6.87 0.05 -6.77
CA ARG A 580 8.31 -0.15 -6.89
C ARG A 580 8.97 0.96 -7.69
N GLN A 581 8.39 1.36 -8.83
CA GLN A 581 8.94 2.48 -9.60
C GLN A 581 8.99 3.79 -8.81
N VAL A 582 7.98 4.06 -7.97
CA VAL A 582 8.00 5.21 -7.06
C VAL A 582 9.06 5.04 -5.98
N ALA A 583 9.12 3.87 -5.33
CA ALA A 583 10.12 3.55 -4.32
C ALA A 583 11.55 3.65 -4.87
N ASP A 584 11.79 3.21 -6.11
CA ASP A 584 13.09 3.29 -6.78
C ASP A 584 13.48 4.73 -7.14
N GLY A 585 12.50 5.60 -7.41
CA GLY A 585 12.72 7.00 -7.77
C GLY A 585 12.94 7.94 -6.58
N LEU A 586 12.35 7.63 -5.43
CA LEU A 586 12.42 8.47 -4.23
C LEU A 586 13.84 8.63 -3.63
N PRO A 587 14.73 7.62 -3.62
CA PRO A 587 16.11 7.78 -3.18
C PRO A 587 16.87 8.87 -3.95
N ALA A 588 16.69 8.97 -5.27
CA ALA A 588 17.31 10.03 -6.06
C ALA A 588 16.78 11.42 -5.69
N ALA A 589 15.50 11.52 -5.32
CA ALA A 589 14.91 12.76 -4.81
C ALA A 589 15.43 13.10 -3.40
N ALA A 590 15.61 12.10 -2.54
CA ALA A 590 16.23 12.27 -1.23
C ALA A 590 17.65 12.80 -1.37
N ASP A 591 18.48 12.13 -2.18
CA ASP A 591 19.86 12.54 -2.47
C ASP A 591 19.92 13.98 -2.99
N GLY A 592 19.07 14.34 -3.96
CA GLY A 592 19.01 15.71 -4.49
C GLY A 592 18.60 16.74 -3.45
N SER A 593 17.65 16.41 -2.57
CA SER A 593 17.25 17.31 -1.47
C SER A 593 18.32 17.44 -0.39
N GLY A 594 19.08 16.37 -0.13
CA GLY A 594 20.27 16.39 0.73
C GLY A 594 21.36 17.32 0.17
N GLN A 595 21.63 17.24 -1.14
CA GLN A 595 22.58 18.14 -1.81
C GLN A 595 22.17 19.62 -1.71
N ILE A 596 20.87 19.92 -1.80
CA ILE A 596 20.35 21.29 -1.61
C ILE A 596 20.57 21.75 -0.18
N ALA A 597 20.26 20.90 0.81
CA ALA A 597 20.51 21.21 2.22
C ALA A 597 22.00 21.49 2.46
N ASP A 598 22.90 20.62 1.99
CA ASP A 598 24.35 20.80 2.12
C ASP A 598 24.84 22.11 1.48
N GLY A 599 24.37 22.42 0.26
CA GLY A 599 24.71 23.66 -0.43
C GLY A 599 24.21 24.92 0.29
N LEU A 600 23.02 24.86 0.89
CA LEU A 600 22.48 25.93 1.72
C LEU A 600 23.28 26.10 3.02
N GLY A 601 23.70 25.01 3.65
CA GLY A 601 24.60 25.06 4.81
C GLY A 601 25.91 25.75 4.48
N GLN A 602 26.52 25.43 3.33
CA GLN A 602 27.72 26.12 2.85
C GLN A 602 27.48 27.61 2.57
N ALA A 603 26.30 27.98 2.05
CA ALA A 603 25.95 29.37 1.82
C ALA A 603 25.78 30.17 3.12
N VAL A 604 25.17 29.56 4.15
CA VAL A 604 25.09 30.14 5.51
C VAL A 604 26.50 30.36 6.08
N ASP A 605 27.35 29.32 6.05
CA ASP A 605 28.74 29.42 6.53
C ASP A 605 29.53 30.52 5.80
N GLY A 606 29.35 30.62 4.48
CA GLY A 606 29.96 31.67 3.66
C GLY A 606 29.46 33.07 4.01
N GLY A 607 28.16 33.23 4.23
CA GLY A 607 27.56 34.51 4.63
C GLY A 607 28.03 34.97 6.02
N GLU A 608 28.18 34.06 6.99
CA GLU A 608 28.73 34.40 8.31
C GLU A 608 30.19 34.87 8.20
N LYS A 609 31.00 34.25 7.33
CA LYS A 609 32.36 34.75 7.03
C LYS A 609 32.35 36.15 6.43
N VAL A 610 31.44 36.44 5.51
CA VAL A 610 31.29 37.79 4.91
C VAL A 610 30.88 38.82 5.95
N LYS A 611 29.90 38.49 6.79
CA LYS A 611 29.44 39.35 7.90
C LYS A 611 30.58 39.64 8.89
N GLN A 612 31.36 38.63 9.25
CA GLN A 612 32.55 38.80 10.09
C GLN A 612 33.58 39.71 9.40
N GLY A 613 33.92 39.45 8.14
CA GLY A 613 34.86 40.28 7.38
C GLY A 613 34.41 41.74 7.24
N LEU A 614 33.10 41.99 7.12
CA LEU A 614 32.54 43.34 7.15
C LEU A 614 32.75 44.02 8.50
N SER A 615 32.53 43.30 9.60
CA SER A 615 32.80 43.80 10.95
C SER A 615 34.28 44.13 11.14
N ASP A 616 35.17 43.28 10.60
CA ASP A 616 36.61 43.49 10.66
C ASP A 616 37.03 44.73 9.86
N VAL A 617 36.56 44.90 8.63
CA VAL A 617 36.84 46.11 7.81
C VAL A 617 36.32 47.36 8.49
N ARG A 618 35.10 47.32 9.04
CA ARG A 618 34.50 48.43 9.75
C ARG A 618 35.33 48.86 10.95
N THR A 619 35.78 47.89 11.76
CA THR A 619 36.53 48.14 12.98
C THR A 619 37.98 48.52 12.70
N GLN A 620 38.67 47.75 11.86
CA GLN A 620 40.12 47.86 11.65
C GLN A 620 40.50 48.91 10.60
N ALA A 621 39.73 49.08 9.53
CA ALA A 621 40.04 50.08 8.51
C ALA A 621 39.34 51.40 8.84
N VAL A 622 38.00 51.40 8.89
CA VAL A 622 37.23 52.63 9.04
C VAL A 622 37.35 53.21 10.46
N GLY A 623 37.34 52.36 11.49
CA GLY A 623 37.55 52.80 12.87
C GLY A 623 38.92 53.45 13.09
N VAL A 624 40.00 52.84 12.57
CA VAL A 624 41.35 53.40 12.65
C VAL A 624 41.46 54.70 11.86
N LEU A 625 40.92 54.75 10.64
CA LEU A 625 40.89 55.98 9.81
C LEU A 625 40.17 57.13 10.53
N LYS A 626 38.99 56.87 11.10
CA LYS A 626 38.25 57.86 11.90
C LYS A 626 39.08 58.37 13.07
N SER A 627 39.76 57.47 13.79
CA SER A 627 40.63 57.83 14.91
C SER A 627 41.81 58.71 14.47
N GLN A 628 42.49 58.35 13.37
CA GLN A 628 43.61 59.11 12.81
C GLN A 628 43.18 60.52 12.36
N PHE A 629 42.03 60.65 11.67
CA PHE A 629 41.51 61.95 11.27
C PHE A 629 41.11 62.80 12.47
N ALA A 630 40.50 62.21 13.49
CA ALA A 630 40.15 62.91 14.73
C ALA A 630 41.39 63.46 15.44
N GLN A 631 42.43 62.63 15.61
CA GLN A 631 43.70 63.03 16.23
C GLN A 631 44.41 64.13 15.42
N GLY A 632 44.49 64.00 14.09
CA GLY A 632 45.13 65.00 13.22
C GLY A 632 44.37 66.33 13.16
N THR A 633 43.03 66.29 13.19
CA THR A 633 42.19 67.50 13.28
C THR A 633 42.38 68.22 14.61
N GLU A 634 42.47 67.45 15.71
CA GLU A 634 42.70 68.00 17.04
C GLU A 634 44.01 68.77 17.12
N LEU A 635 45.09 68.15 16.63
CA LEU A 635 46.41 68.78 16.60
C LEU A 635 46.40 70.07 15.76
N ALA A 636 45.77 70.05 14.58
CA ALA A 636 45.67 71.22 13.71
C ALA A 636 44.84 72.36 14.34
N ARG A 637 43.77 72.04 15.08
CA ARG A 637 42.97 73.03 15.82
C ARG A 637 43.74 73.64 16.99
N LEU A 638 44.51 72.82 17.71
CA LEU A 638 45.39 73.30 18.77
C LEU A 638 46.45 74.26 18.22
N GLN A 639 47.07 73.93 17.08
CA GLN A 639 48.02 74.81 16.39
C GLN A 639 47.39 76.14 15.95
N LEU A 640 46.18 76.10 15.39
CA LEU A 640 45.46 77.31 14.98
C LEU A 640 45.12 78.20 16.20
N ALA A 641 44.62 77.60 17.28
CA ALA A 641 44.33 78.33 18.52
C ALA A 641 45.59 78.94 19.16
N GLY A 642 46.73 78.26 19.08
CA GLY A 642 48.01 78.81 19.53
C GLY A 642 48.49 80.00 18.69
N LEU A 643 48.30 79.96 17.37
CA LEU A 643 48.61 81.08 16.47
C LEU A 643 47.71 82.29 16.71
N ASP A 644 46.42 82.05 16.95
CA ASP A 644 45.46 83.10 17.28
C ASP A 644 45.80 83.74 18.62
N ALA A 645 46.19 82.95 19.63
CA ALA A 645 46.65 83.45 20.93
C ALA A 645 47.93 84.30 20.82
N ALA A 646 48.93 83.85 20.04
CA ALA A 646 50.14 84.63 19.78
C ALA A 646 49.84 85.96 19.04
N SER A 647 48.90 85.92 18.08
CA SER A 647 48.45 87.10 17.35
C SER A 647 47.68 88.09 18.23
N ALA A 648 46.92 87.59 19.21
CA ALA A 648 46.26 88.42 20.21
C ALA A 648 47.29 89.10 21.14
N ARG A 649 48.29 88.36 21.65
CA ARG A 649 49.33 88.94 22.52
C ARG A 649 50.07 90.12 21.89
N ILE A 650 50.46 90.03 20.62
CA ILE A 650 51.12 91.17 19.94
C ILE A 650 50.18 92.35 19.71
N SER A 651 48.87 92.10 19.55
CA SER A 651 47.87 93.16 19.36
C SER A 651 47.55 93.90 20.67
N ASP A 652 47.53 93.18 21.80
CA ASP A 652 47.28 93.74 23.13
C ASP A 652 48.50 94.44 23.74
N THR A 653 49.70 94.16 23.23
CA THR A 653 50.94 94.88 23.59
C THR A 653 50.95 96.24 22.90
N ALA A 654 50.28 97.22 23.52
CA ALA A 654 50.18 98.60 23.03
C ALA A 654 51.57 99.20 22.74
N GLY A 655 51.92 99.40 21.47
CA GLY A 655 53.16 100.07 21.06
C GLY A 655 54.17 99.23 20.25
N ALA A 656 53.87 97.98 19.91
CA ALA A 656 54.74 97.15 19.05
C ALA A 656 54.75 97.59 17.56
N ALA A 657 55.06 98.87 17.29
CA ALA A 657 55.56 99.29 16.00
C ALA A 657 56.92 98.60 15.79
N THR A 658 57.11 97.95 14.64
CA THR A 658 58.31 97.20 14.19
C THR A 658 59.59 97.63 14.91
N THR A 659 59.81 97.07 16.08
CA THR A 659 60.95 97.44 16.90
C THR A 659 62.07 96.54 16.45
N THR A 660 62.99 97.10 15.68
CA THR A 660 64.19 96.36 15.24
C THR A 660 65.27 96.62 16.27
N TRP A 661 65.60 95.57 17.01
CA TRP A 661 66.75 95.58 17.91
C TRP A 661 67.95 95.09 17.12
N VAL A 662 68.99 95.89 17.00
CA VAL A 662 70.25 95.47 16.37
C VAL A 662 71.28 95.28 17.48
N LEU A 663 71.59 94.04 17.82
CA LEU A 663 72.61 93.73 18.83
C LEU A 663 73.97 93.57 18.17
N THR A 664 74.94 94.45 18.42
CA THR A 664 76.31 94.33 17.90
C THR A 664 77.25 93.78 18.98
N GLN A 665 78.02 92.73 18.67
CA GLN A 665 79.08 92.22 19.54
C GLN A 665 80.38 93.01 19.32
N GLY A 666 80.93 93.63 20.37
CA GLY A 666 82.21 94.34 20.36
C GLY A 666 83.42 93.43 20.65
N ASP A 667 84.61 93.94 20.40
CA ASP A 667 85.90 93.22 20.46
C ASP A 667 86.24 92.62 21.86
N ASP A 668 85.55 93.05 22.92
CA ASP A 668 85.70 92.56 24.30
C ASP A 668 84.70 91.45 24.68
N GLY A 669 83.89 91.00 23.72
CA GLY A 669 82.81 90.04 23.96
C GLY A 669 81.52 90.67 24.51
N SER A 670 81.49 91.99 24.75
CA SER A 670 80.26 92.68 25.15
C SER A 670 79.29 92.81 23.97
N ILE A 671 77.99 92.73 24.25
CA ILE A 671 76.93 92.91 23.26
C ILE A 671 76.30 94.27 23.54
N SER A 672 76.43 95.20 22.60
CA SER A 672 75.69 96.46 22.62
C SER A 672 74.38 96.28 21.88
N ALA A 673 73.27 96.73 22.46
CA ALA A 673 71.98 96.72 21.82
C ALA A 673 71.69 98.11 21.24
N ASP A 674 71.37 98.22 19.96
CA ASP A 674 70.85 99.45 19.39
C ASP A 674 69.35 99.31 19.13
N LEU A 675 68.58 100.27 19.64
CA LEU A 675 67.16 100.37 19.36
C LEU A 675 66.96 101.24 18.11
N ALA A 676 66.55 100.64 16.99
CA ALA A 676 66.04 101.39 15.86
C ALA A 676 64.57 101.72 16.13
N SER A 677 64.31 102.83 16.84
CA SER A 677 62.95 103.36 16.98
C SER A 677 62.54 104.04 15.68
N GLY A 678 61.70 103.38 14.88
CA GLY A 678 60.95 104.06 13.83
C GLY A 678 60.02 105.08 14.48
N GLY A 679 60.36 106.37 14.34
CA GLY A 679 59.50 107.46 14.77
C GLY A 679 58.10 107.33 14.17
N SER A 680 57.11 107.68 14.99
CA SER A 680 55.70 107.71 14.69
C SER A 680 55.36 108.49 13.41
N ASP A 681 55.13 107.77 12.31
CA ASP A 681 54.23 108.17 11.23
C ASP A 681 53.51 106.92 10.69
N LEU A 682 52.52 106.48 11.46
CA LEU A 682 51.45 105.62 10.99
C LEU A 682 50.35 106.50 10.37
N GLY A 683 50.00 106.21 9.12
CA GLY A 683 48.60 106.29 8.71
C GLY A 683 48.28 107.27 7.59
N ARG A 684 48.20 106.74 6.35
CA ARG A 684 46.95 106.76 5.56
C ARG A 684 47.12 105.99 4.25
N ASN A 685 46.35 104.90 4.16
CA ASN A 685 45.49 104.52 3.03
C ASN A 685 46.17 104.21 1.67
N ALA A 686 45.74 103.24 0.87
CA ALA A 686 44.46 102.57 0.80
C ALA A 686 44.62 101.22 0.08
N ALA A 687 43.83 100.25 0.50
CA ALA A 687 43.30 99.27 -0.43
C ALA A 687 42.47 99.98 -1.51
N ILE A 688 42.91 99.89 -2.77
CA ILE A 688 42.10 99.79 -3.99
C ILE A 688 42.95 98.88 -4.90
N GLY A 689 42.53 97.72 -5.38
CA GLY A 689 41.19 97.29 -5.73
C GLY A 689 41.21 96.90 -7.20
N VAL A 690 41.21 95.59 -7.43
CA VAL A 690 40.61 94.88 -8.57
C VAL A 690 41.20 95.10 -9.97
N GLY A 691 41.72 94.01 -10.52
CA GLY A 691 41.96 93.80 -11.94
C GLY A 691 42.16 92.33 -12.26
N GLY A 692 41.16 91.50 -11.96
CA GLY A 692 41.13 90.10 -12.38
C GLY A 692 40.84 89.98 -13.88
N ALA A 693 41.48 89.00 -14.51
CA ALA A 693 40.97 88.28 -15.67
C ALA A 693 41.58 86.87 -15.63
N LEU A 694 40.81 85.87 -15.19
CA LEU A 694 40.09 84.95 -16.07
C LEU A 694 41.03 84.08 -16.91
N LEU A 695 41.34 82.88 -16.42
CA LEU A 695 41.35 81.69 -17.25
C LEU A 695 40.65 80.55 -16.51
N LEU A 696 39.37 80.41 -16.84
CA LEU A 696 38.48 79.32 -16.49
C LEU A 696 38.80 78.07 -17.33
N LEU A 697 38.71 76.94 -16.64
CA LEU A 697 38.15 75.64 -17.07
C LEU A 697 38.96 74.74 -18.02
N GLY A 698 39.40 73.62 -17.46
CA GLY A 698 39.76 72.43 -18.22
C GLY A 698 39.94 71.17 -17.35
N GLY A 699 38.84 70.43 -17.14
CA GLY A 699 38.82 69.04 -16.64
C GLY A 699 39.06 68.89 -15.13
N ILE A 700 38.33 68.08 -14.36
CA ILE A 700 37.82 66.74 -14.66
C ILE A 700 36.56 66.54 -13.81
N ALA A 701 35.40 66.46 -14.47
CA ALA A 701 34.22 65.77 -13.97
C ALA A 701 33.87 64.72 -15.02
N GLY A 702 34.10 63.45 -14.71
CA GLY A 702 33.98 62.37 -15.69
C GLY A 702 34.28 60.99 -15.12
N GLY A 703 33.40 60.50 -14.26
CA GLY A 703 33.35 59.11 -13.81
C GLY A 703 32.40 59.00 -12.62
N TYR A 704 31.38 58.15 -12.58
CA TYR A 704 30.98 57.09 -13.47
C TYR A 704 29.53 56.76 -13.07
N LEU A 705 28.55 57.19 -13.86
CA LEU A 705 27.16 56.74 -13.77
C LEU A 705 26.75 56.28 -15.17
N SER A 706 26.90 54.98 -15.39
CA SER A 706 26.25 54.26 -16.48
C SER A 706 26.08 52.81 -16.07
N GLY A 707 24.99 52.57 -15.34
CA GLY A 707 24.42 51.24 -15.22
C GLY A 707 23.92 50.79 -16.59
N ARG A 708 24.57 49.77 -17.15
CA ARG A 708 23.97 48.92 -18.19
C ARG A 708 23.27 47.76 -17.50
N ARG A 709 21.93 47.78 -17.56
CA ARG A 709 21.15 46.55 -17.66
C ARG A 709 21.42 45.90 -19.01
N LYS A 710 21.77 44.63 -19.01
CA LYS A 710 21.35 43.65 -20.03
C LYS A 710 21.26 42.27 -19.37
N SER A 711 20.13 41.62 -19.63
CA SER A 711 19.78 40.25 -19.28
C SER A 711 20.61 39.18 -20.01
N ALA A 712 20.49 37.94 -19.49
CA ALA A 712 20.90 36.62 -20.04
C ALA A 712 22.41 36.35 -20.01
N VAL A 713 22.93 35.25 -19.44
CA VAL A 713 22.41 33.89 -19.16
C VAL A 713 22.82 33.47 -17.75
#